data_AF-A0AAN6LN51-F1
#
_entry.id   AF-A0AAN6LN51-F1
#
_cell.length_a   1.000
_cell.length_b   1.000
_cell.length_c   1.000
_cell.angle_alpha   90.00
_cell.angle_beta   90.00
_cell.angle_gamma   90.00
#
_symmetry.space_group_name_H-M   'P 1'
#
loop_
_entity.id
_entity.type
_entity.pdbx_description
1 polymer ?
#
loop_
_entity_poly.entity_id
_entity_poly.type
_entity_poly.pdbx_seq_one_letter_code
_entity_poly.pdbx_strand_id
1 'polypeptide(L)'
;MAPYSFVVSVLLGLSAAQSISKTTPEVHPKLTTWKCTKKGGCKAQQTALVLDAASHWIHQKNDTTKGCGNWGEGPDPTACPDEATCAKNCVLEGINNYADNGVTTKGGAVTLNMYGKNGVASPRIYLLAADEKKYEMIKLTNQEFSFDVDASKLPCGMNGALYMSEMEAKGGQSDLNPGGAAYGTGYCDAQCYVTPWLNGVGNIQKKGVCCNELDIWEANKVATQLAPHPCSKDGVYGCLGDECTKAGVCDKNGCGKNPYHTDTSYYKPGGKVDTSKPFTVVTQFPASKGNLQSIVRKYVQNGKVIEDVASTIPVDDAFCSANGATDFMRLGAMKGMGGAMSRGMVLAMSVWWDEGGFMNWLDSGNAGPCNATEGDPKIIQQIEKAPSVVFSQIKWGRLGRRLRRRRAERIDGRLVVALLVEFRIEYHGNSEMDKEKAQAMEPFRFLDLPRELRDDIYKRLLCNFEPAPKYNVNDVVDEQPCGYYVRNVHPAILRANKQIHCEAYAVMVKTNRFIHCKFYGGLPMDQMLETSTRRIVCHHRSMVEAFKGYTMSVSVVPEGLVWFAPEEHHLISRVNTLAVHCMILGEDAWGLVRMFSNLHMPNLGKTLDISLAVAPYLEGNLQMVRDSLDLFFNEPGVQENLLSQFRKKLRGVQTLQIAGIDTSLATAIKEDIAKDEWTDPKAVLADLQATKQRGIDAFKAKELRLASKIWEEAINDIERIHQSSSWRSLTASDNTTFIGSLVEIYFQMCLNVTRVQLNGTEKPISGYPKSHSRFAHLEIAVHQIDRIANARTEDWWKEGYTWEPSEAQVAKLLFRHAMCFKADALLNDDPETMLRALTKLAVVAQYTPDDVAVKREVEFLEEEYTKRMMSMSLEEEEEDEEDNDEMLFFDEDNFGEYSDEDEEDEEEDEFADMPPLESVDREENEYADMPGSIPA
;
A
#
# COMPACT_ATOMS: atom_id res chain seq x y z
N MET A 1 -44.80 52.11 43.99
CA MET A 1 -44.06 50.99 43.35
C MET A 1 -42.59 51.30 43.49
N ALA A 2 -41.87 50.49 44.27
CA ALA A 2 -40.49 50.71 44.68
C ALA A 2 -39.49 50.50 43.52
N PRO A 3 -38.38 51.25 43.46
CA PRO A 3 -37.21 50.85 42.71
C PRO A 3 -36.26 50.07 43.64
N TYR A 4 -36.03 48.79 43.34
CA TYR A 4 -35.06 47.97 44.05
C TYR A 4 -33.64 48.28 43.56
N SER A 5 -32.76 48.63 44.50
CA SER A 5 -31.30 48.59 44.34
C SER A 5 -30.84 47.15 44.09
N PHE A 6 -29.93 46.97 43.12
CA PHE A 6 -29.08 45.78 43.05
C PHE A 6 -27.62 46.21 43.13
N VAL A 7 -26.97 45.77 44.21
CA VAL A 7 -25.52 45.76 44.38
C VAL A 7 -25.01 44.50 43.70
N VAL A 8 -24.10 44.61 42.73
CA VAL A 8 -23.29 43.49 42.25
C VAL A 8 -21.83 43.89 42.35
N SER A 9 -21.16 43.40 43.40
CA SER A 9 -19.71 43.40 43.50
C SER A 9 -19.16 42.35 42.53
N VAL A 10 -18.54 42.81 41.44
CA VAL A 10 -17.74 41.96 40.55
C VAL A 10 -16.30 41.96 41.07
N LEU A 11 -15.92 40.90 41.81
CA LEU A 11 -14.52 40.53 42.03
C LEU A 11 -14.06 39.71 40.82
N LEU A 12 -13.48 40.38 39.82
CA LEU A 12 -12.71 39.71 38.77
C LEU A 12 -11.38 39.24 39.37
N GLY A 13 -11.32 37.98 39.79
CA GLY A 13 -10.07 37.29 40.04
C GLY A 13 -9.35 37.06 38.72
N LEU A 14 -8.33 37.88 38.42
CA LEU A 14 -7.36 37.60 37.38
C LEU A 14 -6.57 36.34 37.77
N SER A 15 -6.92 35.21 37.16
CA SER A 15 -6.13 33.98 37.24
C SER A 15 -4.81 34.20 36.49
N ALA A 16 -3.72 34.39 37.22
CA ALA A 16 -2.37 34.44 36.66
C ALA A 16 -1.91 33.04 36.20
N ALA A 17 -1.32 33.02 35.01
CA ALA A 17 -0.84 31.89 34.20
C ALA A 17 0.48 31.25 34.70
N GLN A 18 0.95 30.15 34.04
CA GLN A 18 2.32 29.65 34.19
C GLN A 18 3.28 30.82 34.03
N SER A 19 4.03 31.10 35.10
CA SER A 19 4.78 32.33 35.17
C SER A 19 6.05 32.18 34.34
N ILE A 20 6.12 32.84 33.19
CA ILE A 20 7.37 32.96 32.45
C ILE A 20 8.30 33.88 33.25
N SER A 21 9.53 33.44 33.47
CA SER A 21 10.52 34.28 34.12
C SER A 21 10.78 35.56 33.33
N LYS A 22 10.87 36.69 34.05
CA LYS A 22 11.23 37.98 33.45
C LYS A 22 12.73 38.26 33.52
N THR A 23 13.50 37.40 34.18
CA THR A 23 14.92 37.63 34.43
C THR A 23 15.81 37.03 33.35
N THR A 24 15.46 35.85 32.83
CA THR A 24 16.26 35.18 31.79
C THR A 24 15.51 35.21 30.46
N PRO A 25 16.02 35.92 29.44
CA PRO A 25 15.39 35.94 28.14
C PRO A 25 15.59 34.63 27.39
N GLU A 26 14.57 34.20 26.65
CA GLU A 26 14.65 33.11 25.69
C GLU A 26 15.29 33.61 24.39
N VAL A 27 16.39 33.00 23.96
CA VAL A 27 17.15 33.42 22.76
C VAL A 27 17.32 32.23 21.81
N HIS A 28 16.36 32.09 20.90
CA HIS A 28 16.32 30.98 19.94
C HIS A 28 17.49 31.00 18.93
N PRO A 29 18.27 29.90 18.82
CA PRO A 29 19.24 29.73 17.74
C PRO A 29 18.56 29.79 16.37
N LYS A 30 19.20 30.47 15.42
CA LYS A 30 18.69 30.55 14.05
C LYS A 30 19.16 29.36 13.23
N LEU A 31 18.25 28.82 12.42
CA LEU A 31 18.57 27.75 11.48
C LEU A 31 17.98 28.11 10.12
N THR A 32 18.83 28.18 9.09
CA THR A 32 18.33 28.31 7.71
C THR A 32 17.81 26.95 7.24
N THR A 33 16.55 26.90 6.83
CA THR A 33 15.92 25.70 6.21
C THR A 33 15.42 26.02 4.81
N TRP A 34 14.87 25.05 4.07
CA TRP A 34 14.43 25.26 2.70
C TRP A 34 13.08 24.65 2.36
N LYS A 35 12.21 25.45 1.73
CA LYS A 35 10.94 24.97 1.16
C LYS A 35 11.07 24.85 -0.35
N CYS A 36 10.82 23.65 -0.87
CA CYS A 36 11.09 23.30 -2.26
C CYS A 36 9.81 23.12 -3.08
N THR A 37 9.83 23.57 -4.33
CA THR A 37 8.74 23.37 -5.31
C THR A 37 9.31 22.96 -6.67
N LYS A 38 8.52 22.19 -7.45
CA LYS A 38 8.94 21.73 -8.79
C LYS A 38 9.33 22.88 -9.73
N LYS A 39 8.61 24.01 -9.71
CA LYS A 39 8.83 25.17 -10.59
C LYS A 39 9.83 26.18 -10.02
N GLY A 40 9.79 26.41 -8.71
CA GLY A 40 10.53 27.48 -8.04
C GLY A 40 11.86 27.06 -7.40
N GLY A 41 12.22 25.78 -7.46
CA GLY A 41 13.38 25.26 -6.73
C GLY A 41 13.17 25.36 -5.22
N CYS A 42 14.28 25.38 -4.46
CA CYS A 42 14.28 25.50 -3.01
C CYS A 42 14.52 26.95 -2.59
N LYS A 43 13.61 27.49 -1.78
CA LYS A 43 13.72 28.83 -1.19
C LYS A 43 14.11 28.71 0.27
N ALA A 44 15.12 29.48 0.68
CA ALA A 44 15.54 29.54 2.08
C ALA A 44 14.41 30.09 2.96
N GLN A 45 14.28 29.58 4.17
CA GLN A 45 13.40 30.03 5.24
C GLN A 45 14.30 30.38 6.44
N GLN A 46 13.99 31.49 7.12
CA GLN A 46 14.69 31.91 8.33
C GLN A 46 13.91 31.36 9.53
N THR A 47 14.13 30.08 9.82
CA THR A 47 13.52 29.38 10.96
C THR A 47 14.39 29.55 12.22
N ALA A 48 13.83 29.19 13.37
CA ALA A 48 14.55 29.17 14.64
C ALA A 48 14.38 27.81 15.32
N LEU A 49 15.16 27.57 16.38
CA LEU A 49 15.09 26.35 17.18
C LEU A 49 14.72 26.70 18.62
N VAL A 50 13.99 25.79 19.26
CA VAL A 50 13.65 25.89 20.69
C VAL A 50 13.90 24.55 21.36
N LEU A 51 14.40 24.56 22.59
CA LEU A 51 14.56 23.35 23.41
C LEU A 51 13.20 22.90 23.93
N ASP A 52 13.06 21.61 24.23
CA ASP A 52 11.90 21.11 24.97
C ASP A 52 11.72 21.86 26.30
N ALA A 53 10.47 22.12 26.70
CA ALA A 53 10.16 22.77 27.97
C ALA A 53 10.78 22.05 29.18
N ALA A 54 10.91 20.72 29.14
CA ALA A 54 11.55 19.91 30.17
C ALA A 54 13.07 20.15 30.29
N SER A 55 13.71 20.72 29.26
CA SER A 55 15.11 21.17 29.34
C SER A 55 15.26 22.58 29.92
N HIS A 56 14.16 23.32 30.05
CA HIS A 56 14.15 24.60 30.76
C HIS A 56 14.08 24.34 32.27
N TRP A 57 14.63 25.26 33.06
CA TRP A 57 14.48 25.18 34.51
C TRP A 57 13.06 25.60 34.90
N ILE A 58 12.23 24.64 35.31
CA ILE A 58 10.88 24.90 35.82
C ILE A 58 10.87 24.69 37.33
N HIS A 59 10.81 25.80 38.06
CA HIS A 59 10.99 25.80 39.51
C HIS A 59 9.84 26.45 40.26
N GLN A 60 9.79 26.19 41.56
CA GLN A 60 8.80 26.81 42.43
C GLN A 60 9.13 28.30 42.62
N LYS A 61 8.11 29.15 42.54
CA LYS A 61 8.21 30.61 42.62
C LYS A 61 8.80 31.10 43.95
N ASN A 62 8.46 30.42 45.04
CA ASN A 62 8.88 30.81 46.40
C ASN A 62 10.17 30.10 46.86
N ASP A 63 10.64 29.10 46.13
CA ASP A 63 11.87 28.36 46.41
C ASP A 63 12.48 27.85 45.10
N THR A 64 13.43 28.62 44.55
CA THR A 64 14.04 28.34 43.24
C THR A 64 14.99 27.14 43.25
N THR A 65 15.21 26.52 44.42
CA THR A 65 16.00 25.29 44.56
C THR A 65 15.17 24.03 44.29
N LYS A 66 13.84 24.16 44.25
CA LYS A 66 12.90 23.06 44.04
C LYS A 66 12.28 23.12 42.64
N GLY A 67 12.28 21.97 41.97
CA GLY A 67 11.54 21.78 40.72
C GLY A 67 10.04 21.68 40.91
N CYS A 68 9.29 21.70 39.81
CA CYS A 68 7.84 21.54 39.79
C CYS A 68 7.35 20.17 39.30
N GLY A 69 8.24 19.22 39.06
CA GLY A 69 7.91 17.86 38.64
C GLY A 69 9.07 17.20 37.91
N ASN A 70 9.07 15.87 37.88
CA ASN A 70 10.07 15.06 37.20
C ASN A 70 9.43 14.27 36.07
N TRP A 71 10.22 13.96 35.04
CA TRP A 71 9.77 13.09 33.95
C TRP A 71 9.36 11.71 34.49
N GLY A 72 8.28 11.12 33.94
CA GLY A 72 7.71 9.86 34.42
C GLY A 72 6.69 10.02 35.56
N GLU A 73 6.56 11.22 36.12
CA GLU A 73 5.65 11.51 37.23
C GLU A 73 4.70 12.67 36.90
N GLY A 74 3.74 12.90 37.79
CA GLY A 74 2.94 14.12 37.79
C GLY A 74 3.74 15.33 38.31
N PRO A 75 3.16 16.54 38.25
CA PRO A 75 3.78 17.71 38.86
C PRO A 75 3.83 17.58 40.39
N ASP A 76 4.73 18.35 41.04
CA ASP A 76 4.85 18.39 42.50
C ASP A 76 3.50 18.73 43.13
N PRO A 77 2.90 17.85 43.95
CA PRO A 77 1.52 18.03 44.42
C PRO A 77 1.36 19.19 45.41
N THR A 78 2.45 19.65 46.03
CA THR A 78 2.43 20.80 46.95
C THR A 78 2.40 22.11 46.16
N ALA A 79 3.21 22.20 45.10
CA ALA A 79 3.23 23.35 44.21
C ALA A 79 2.01 23.36 43.25
N CYS A 80 1.53 22.18 42.87
CA CYS A 80 0.52 21.94 41.85
C CYS A 80 -0.65 21.07 42.39
N PRO A 81 -1.47 21.57 43.33
CA PRO A 81 -2.68 20.87 43.76
C PRO A 81 -3.81 20.93 42.70
N ASP A 82 -3.77 21.95 41.85
CA ASP A 82 -4.68 22.15 40.71
C ASP A 82 -3.93 22.90 39.60
N GLU A 83 -4.47 22.86 38.37
CA GLU A 83 -3.84 23.45 37.19
C GLU A 83 -3.58 24.96 37.33
N ALA A 84 -4.53 25.70 37.90
CA ALA A 84 -4.45 27.16 38.02
C ALA A 84 -3.44 27.58 39.10
N THR A 85 -3.35 26.83 40.20
CA THR A 85 -2.35 27.02 41.25
C THR A 85 -0.97 26.60 40.76
N CYS A 86 -0.87 25.50 40.03
CA CYS A 86 0.38 25.04 39.42
C CYS A 86 1.00 26.10 38.50
N ALA A 87 0.18 26.67 37.61
CA ALA A 87 0.55 27.80 36.76
C ALA A 87 1.11 28.99 37.58
N LYS A 88 0.49 29.36 38.70
CA LYS A 88 0.98 30.48 39.52
C LYS A 88 2.28 30.18 40.26
N ASN A 89 2.45 28.92 40.67
CA ASN A 89 3.52 28.50 41.55
C ASN A 89 4.77 28.04 40.79
N CYS A 90 4.63 27.65 39.54
CA CYS A 90 5.74 27.15 38.72
C CYS A 90 6.19 28.20 37.71
N VAL A 91 7.48 28.50 37.77
CA VAL A 91 8.14 29.50 36.92
C VAL A 91 9.00 28.79 35.90
N LEU A 92 8.79 29.07 34.62
CA LEU A 92 9.60 28.55 33.52
C LEU A 92 10.65 29.61 33.14
N GLU A 93 11.92 29.27 33.32
CA GLU A 93 13.06 30.12 32.96
C GLU A 93 13.39 30.03 31.47
N GLY A 94 13.80 31.14 30.85
CA GLY A 94 14.32 31.14 29.49
C GLY A 94 15.78 30.67 29.39
N ILE A 95 16.22 30.35 28.18
CA ILE A 95 17.58 29.94 27.84
C ILE A 95 18.18 30.97 26.88
N ASN A 96 19.15 31.74 27.37
CA ASN A 96 19.83 32.75 26.57
C ASN A 96 21.08 32.21 25.82
N ASN A 97 21.60 31.05 26.22
CA ASN A 97 22.73 30.39 25.60
C ASN A 97 22.49 28.87 25.46
N TYR A 98 21.96 28.49 24.30
CA TYR A 98 21.64 27.09 23.96
C TYR A 98 22.86 26.16 23.94
N ALA A 99 24.07 26.69 23.77
CA ALA A 99 25.29 25.89 23.80
C ALA A 99 25.53 25.26 25.19
N ASP A 100 25.05 25.92 26.26
CA ASP A 100 25.12 25.37 27.61
C ASP A 100 24.28 24.09 27.77
N ASN A 101 23.31 23.88 26.87
CA ASN A 101 22.47 22.67 26.80
C ASN A 101 22.82 21.80 25.57
N GLY A 102 24.04 21.92 25.04
CA GLY A 102 24.53 21.06 23.97
C GLY A 102 24.04 21.40 22.55
N VAL A 103 23.33 22.52 22.36
CA VAL A 103 22.75 22.90 21.06
C VAL A 103 23.50 24.09 20.45
N THR A 104 24.05 23.91 19.25
CA THR A 104 24.71 25.00 18.51
C THR A 104 24.28 25.01 17.05
N THR A 105 24.27 26.20 16.42
CA THR A 105 23.90 26.36 15.02
C THR A 105 24.96 27.11 14.23
N LYS A 106 25.09 26.76 12.94
CA LYS A 106 25.93 27.49 11.99
C LYS A 106 25.27 27.50 10.62
N GLY A 107 24.60 28.61 10.29
CA GLY A 107 23.88 28.76 9.04
C GLY A 107 22.71 27.77 8.93
N GLY A 108 22.83 26.77 8.07
CA GLY A 108 21.83 25.72 7.88
C GLY A 108 22.16 24.40 8.56
N ALA A 109 23.05 24.39 9.56
CA ALA A 109 23.44 23.21 10.33
C ALA A 109 23.18 23.43 11.83
N VAL A 110 22.70 22.38 12.50
CA VAL A 110 22.58 22.27 13.95
C VAL A 110 23.42 21.09 14.44
N THR A 111 24.17 21.30 15.51
CA THR A 111 24.90 20.24 16.22
C THR A 111 24.25 20.03 17.58
N LEU A 112 23.85 18.78 17.83
CA LEU A 112 23.34 18.32 19.12
C LEU A 112 24.43 17.50 19.79
N ASN A 113 24.90 17.96 20.94
CA ASN A 113 25.90 17.28 21.75
C ASN A 113 25.19 16.60 22.92
N MET A 114 25.60 15.37 23.23
CA MET A 114 25.07 14.65 24.38
C MET A 114 25.36 15.39 25.70
N TYR A 115 26.46 16.16 25.75
CA TYR A 115 26.89 16.94 26.90
C TYR A 115 26.69 18.44 26.69
N GLY A 116 26.27 19.10 27.77
CA GLY A 116 26.25 20.56 27.91
C GLY A 116 27.23 21.03 28.99
N LYS A 117 27.04 22.26 29.47
CA LYS A 117 27.87 22.90 30.50
C LYS A 117 27.79 22.16 31.85
N ASN A 118 26.64 21.58 32.17
CA ASN A 118 26.34 20.99 33.47
C ASN A 118 26.35 19.45 33.46
N GLY A 119 26.97 18.81 32.46
CA GLY A 119 26.99 17.35 32.31
C GLY A 119 26.14 16.87 31.14
N VAL A 120 25.47 15.73 31.29
CA VAL A 120 24.60 15.16 30.25
C VAL A 120 23.43 16.11 30.01
N ALA A 121 23.30 16.60 28.77
CA ALA A 121 22.22 17.48 28.34
C ALA A 121 21.14 16.72 27.55
N SER A 122 21.52 15.72 26.74
CA SER A 122 20.62 14.91 25.91
C SER A 122 19.51 15.72 25.21
N PRO A 123 19.86 16.80 24.48
CA PRO A 123 18.88 17.81 24.07
C PRO A 123 17.86 17.27 23.06
N ARG A 124 16.59 17.64 23.27
CA ARG A 124 15.51 17.57 22.28
C ARG A 124 15.08 18.98 21.91
N ILE A 125 14.99 19.26 20.61
CA ILE A 125 14.67 20.58 20.06
C ILE A 125 13.58 20.50 19.00
N TYR A 126 12.87 21.61 18.80
CA TYR A 126 11.83 21.77 17.78
C TYR A 126 12.13 22.89 16.81
N LEU A 127 11.60 22.77 15.58
CA LEU A 127 11.67 23.82 14.58
C LEU A 127 10.56 24.86 14.77
N LEU A 128 10.94 26.09 15.08
CA LEU A 128 10.05 27.25 15.09
C LEU A 128 9.93 27.88 13.71
N ALA A 129 8.73 28.39 13.42
CA ALA A 129 8.49 29.27 12.28
C ALA A 129 9.27 30.59 12.45
N ALA A 130 9.38 31.36 11.37
CA ALA A 130 10.15 32.60 11.34
C ALA A 130 9.66 33.70 12.30
N ASP A 131 8.44 33.57 12.84
CA ASP A 131 7.90 34.49 13.85
C ASP A 131 8.27 34.12 15.28
N GLU A 132 8.90 32.96 15.48
CA GLU A 132 9.37 32.42 16.77
C GLU A 132 8.28 32.25 17.83
N LYS A 133 7.01 32.23 17.39
CA LYS A 133 5.84 32.15 18.28
C LYS A 133 5.07 30.84 18.13
N LYS A 134 5.33 30.11 17.05
CA LYS A 134 4.69 28.84 16.71
C LYS A 134 5.71 27.92 16.07
N TYR A 135 5.47 26.62 16.17
CA TYR A 135 6.22 25.63 15.42
C TYR A 135 5.99 25.78 13.91
N GLU A 136 7.00 25.43 13.11
CA GLU A 136 6.83 25.28 11.67
C GLU A 136 6.07 23.98 11.40
N MET A 137 4.78 24.09 11.09
CA MET A 137 3.94 22.93 10.79
C MET A 137 4.26 22.37 9.40
N ILE A 138 4.93 21.22 9.37
CA ILE A 138 5.38 20.55 8.14
C ILE A 138 4.31 19.55 7.69
N LYS A 139 3.87 19.69 6.44
CA LYS A 139 2.91 18.78 5.80
C LYS A 139 3.63 17.90 4.80
N LEU A 140 3.61 16.59 5.01
CA LEU A 140 4.48 15.66 4.27
C LEU A 140 3.75 14.74 3.31
N THR A 141 2.43 14.58 3.41
CA THR A 141 1.68 13.74 2.47
C THR A 141 1.80 14.28 1.04
N ASN A 142 2.24 13.44 0.11
CA ASN A 142 2.58 13.81 -1.27
C ASN A 142 3.77 14.79 -1.42
N GLN A 143 4.68 14.77 -0.46
CA GLN A 143 5.90 15.57 -0.44
C GLN A 143 7.14 14.69 -0.25
N GLU A 144 8.30 15.34 -0.19
CA GLU A 144 9.59 14.76 0.20
C GLU A 144 10.17 15.61 1.33
N PHE A 145 10.87 14.95 2.26
CA PHE A 145 11.69 15.57 3.30
C PHE A 145 13.14 15.09 3.12
N SER A 146 14.10 16.00 3.25
CA SER A 146 15.52 15.69 3.05
C SER A 146 16.40 16.50 3.98
N PHE A 147 17.51 15.91 4.41
CA PHE A 147 18.52 16.57 5.23
C PHE A 147 19.88 15.91 5.02
N ASP A 148 20.95 16.66 5.24
CA ASP A 148 22.32 16.15 5.33
C ASP A 148 22.60 15.83 6.81
N VAL A 149 23.22 14.69 7.10
CA VAL A 149 23.54 14.24 8.46
C VAL A 149 25.00 13.80 8.58
N ASP A 150 25.61 14.10 9.72
CA ASP A 150 26.85 13.50 10.20
C ASP A 150 26.57 12.77 11.52
N ALA A 151 26.59 11.44 11.46
CA ALA A 151 26.37 10.53 12.57
C ALA A 151 27.67 9.82 13.01
N SER A 152 28.83 10.24 12.51
CA SER A 152 30.11 9.54 12.71
C SER A 152 30.54 9.42 14.18
N LYS A 153 30.03 10.31 15.04
CA LYS A 153 30.25 10.36 16.49
C LYS A 153 29.13 9.72 17.32
N LEU A 154 28.30 8.88 16.72
CA LEU A 154 27.29 8.10 17.44
C LEU A 154 27.73 6.63 17.47
N PRO A 155 28.38 6.14 18.54
CA PRO A 155 28.66 4.71 18.72
C PRO A 155 27.38 3.88 18.97
N CYS A 156 27.55 2.58 19.16
CA CYS A 156 26.51 1.69 19.70
C CYS A 156 25.85 2.30 20.95
N GLY A 157 24.53 2.12 21.12
CA GLY A 157 23.79 2.64 22.26
C GLY A 157 23.33 4.10 22.15
N MET A 158 23.78 4.83 21.15
CA MET A 158 23.31 6.19 20.89
C MET A 158 22.15 6.19 19.89
N ASN A 159 21.23 7.14 20.02
CA ASN A 159 20.23 7.45 19.01
C ASN A 159 20.27 8.95 18.71
N GLY A 160 20.64 9.30 17.48
CA GLY A 160 20.44 10.63 16.91
C GLY A 160 19.15 10.63 16.11
N ALA A 161 18.11 11.26 16.67
CA ALA A 161 16.77 11.20 16.10
C ALA A 161 16.38 12.49 15.36
N LEU A 162 15.69 12.33 14.25
CA LEU A 162 14.99 13.39 13.52
C LEU A 162 13.63 12.85 13.09
N TYR A 163 12.57 13.41 13.66
CA TYR A 163 11.22 12.85 13.60
C TYR A 163 10.14 13.94 13.60
N MET A 164 8.89 13.52 13.44
CA MET A 164 7.74 14.42 13.39
C MET A 164 6.72 13.98 14.45
N SER A 165 6.28 14.91 15.29
CA SER A 165 5.18 14.69 16.25
C SER A 165 3.99 15.56 15.92
N GLU A 166 2.76 15.06 16.09
CA GLU A 166 1.53 15.83 15.85
C GLU A 166 1.19 16.78 17.03
N MET A 167 2.19 17.55 17.46
CA MET A 167 2.03 18.60 18.47
C MET A 167 1.20 19.77 17.93
N GLU A 168 0.56 20.52 18.83
CA GLU A 168 -0.14 21.74 18.47
C GLU A 168 0.83 22.83 17.99
N ALA A 169 0.45 23.59 16.96
CA ALA A 169 1.30 24.63 16.37
C ALA A 169 1.78 25.69 17.38
N LYS A 170 0.98 25.99 18.41
CA LYS A 170 1.33 26.95 19.48
C LYS A 170 1.85 26.25 20.75
N GLY A 171 2.09 24.94 20.71
CA GLY A 171 2.57 24.18 21.86
C GLY A 171 1.61 24.14 23.04
N GLY A 172 0.29 24.22 22.82
CA GLY A 172 -0.70 24.27 23.90
C GLY A 172 -0.84 25.65 24.56
N GLN A 173 -0.43 26.73 23.88
CA GLN A 173 -0.52 28.09 24.42
C GLN A 173 -1.94 28.42 24.89
N SER A 174 -2.07 28.82 26.15
CA SER A 174 -3.33 29.14 26.82
C SER A 174 -3.12 30.16 27.93
N ASP A 175 -4.19 30.56 28.62
CA ASP A 175 -4.10 31.39 29.82
C ASP A 175 -3.35 30.71 30.97
N LEU A 176 -3.18 29.39 30.96
CA LEU A 176 -2.38 28.68 31.95
C LEU A 176 -0.98 28.32 31.43
N ASN A 177 -0.76 28.30 30.12
CA ASN A 177 0.54 28.14 29.46
C ASN A 177 0.78 29.31 28.49
N PRO A 178 1.23 30.48 28.97
CA PRO A 178 1.42 31.64 28.11
C PRO A 178 2.69 31.51 27.24
N GLY A 179 3.63 30.63 27.61
CA GLY A 179 4.89 30.43 26.92
C GLY A 179 4.71 29.74 25.58
N GLY A 180 3.94 28.66 25.55
CA GLY A 180 3.63 27.93 24.32
C GLY A 180 4.88 27.44 23.59
N ALA A 181 4.78 27.36 22.27
CA ALA A 181 5.85 26.92 21.38
C ALA A 181 7.16 27.71 21.53
N ALA A 182 7.10 28.99 21.89
CA ALA A 182 8.30 29.81 22.11
C ALA A 182 9.15 29.33 23.31
N TYR A 183 8.61 28.43 24.15
CA TYR A 183 9.33 27.80 25.25
C TYR A 183 9.29 26.27 25.14
N GLY A 184 9.01 25.73 23.94
CA GLY A 184 9.09 24.30 23.67
C GLY A 184 8.02 23.43 24.34
N THR A 185 6.86 23.99 24.68
CA THR A 185 5.79 23.21 25.35
C THR A 185 4.99 22.36 24.37
N GLY A 186 4.25 21.39 24.91
CA GLY A 186 3.27 20.59 24.16
C GLY A 186 3.83 19.38 23.44
N TYR A 187 4.97 18.85 23.90
CA TYR A 187 5.53 17.61 23.38
C TYR A 187 4.58 16.42 23.61
N CYS A 188 4.55 15.53 22.63
CA CYS A 188 3.82 14.28 22.62
C CYS A 188 4.52 13.34 21.64
N ASP A 189 4.37 12.04 21.84
CA ASP A 189 4.83 10.99 20.93
C ASP A 189 3.94 9.74 21.05
N ALA A 190 4.23 8.69 20.29
CA ALA A 190 3.42 7.48 20.31
C ALA A 190 3.66 6.61 21.56
N GLN A 191 4.68 6.93 22.38
CA GLN A 191 4.96 6.22 23.62
C GLN A 191 4.02 6.61 24.75
N CYS A 192 3.30 7.73 24.64
CA CYS A 192 2.30 8.15 25.63
C CYS A 192 2.86 8.25 27.06
N TYR A 193 4.11 8.70 27.21
CA TYR A 193 4.71 8.81 28.54
C TYR A 193 3.97 9.81 29.43
N VAL A 194 3.95 9.53 30.72
CA VAL A 194 3.49 10.49 31.72
C VAL A 194 4.58 11.54 31.91
N THR A 195 4.19 12.81 31.80
CA THR A 195 5.04 13.95 32.11
C THR A 195 4.32 14.89 33.07
N PRO A 196 5.04 15.75 33.80
CA PRO A 196 4.42 16.73 34.69
C PRO A 196 3.52 17.74 33.98
N TRP A 197 3.59 17.84 32.65
CA TRP A 197 2.95 18.88 31.85
C TRP A 197 2.24 18.28 30.63
N LEU A 198 0.95 18.54 30.48
CA LEU A 198 0.19 18.25 29.27
C LEU A 198 -0.15 19.57 28.60
N ASN A 199 0.36 19.80 27.38
CA ASN A 199 0.24 21.10 26.69
C ASN A 199 0.73 22.31 27.54
N GLY A 200 1.74 22.08 28.38
CA GLY A 200 2.30 23.09 29.28
C GLY A 200 1.43 23.43 30.50
N VAL A 201 0.30 22.75 30.68
CA VAL A 201 -0.54 22.83 31.88
C VAL A 201 -0.19 21.68 32.82
N GLY A 202 -0.20 21.92 34.13
CA GLY A 202 0.15 20.90 35.13
C GLY A 202 -0.70 19.65 34.97
N ASN A 203 -0.07 18.50 34.77
CA ASN A 203 -0.74 17.22 34.52
C ASN A 203 -1.18 16.55 35.83
N ILE A 204 -2.12 17.17 36.54
CA ILE A 204 -2.56 16.76 37.89
C ILE A 204 -3.05 15.30 37.91
N GLN A 205 -3.71 14.87 36.83
CA GLN A 205 -4.26 13.53 36.69
C GLN A 205 -3.25 12.49 36.18
N LYS A 206 -1.98 12.86 35.98
CA LYS A 206 -0.91 11.96 35.52
C LYS A 206 -1.27 11.22 34.22
N LYS A 207 -1.87 11.93 33.27
CA LYS A 207 -2.22 11.38 31.95
C LYS A 207 -0.96 11.09 31.14
N GLY A 208 -0.96 10.02 30.36
CA GLY A 208 0.06 9.82 29.33
C GLY A 208 -0.15 10.79 28.16
N VAL A 209 0.92 11.33 27.58
CA VAL A 209 0.85 12.39 26.57
C VAL A 209 1.11 11.80 25.17
N CYS A 210 0.04 11.48 24.46
CA CYS A 210 0.04 10.76 23.19
C CYS A 210 -0.12 11.68 21.98
N CYS A 211 0.51 11.34 20.85
CA CYS A 211 0.08 11.79 19.51
C CYS A 211 0.72 10.95 18.39
N ASN A 212 0.23 11.10 17.15
CA ASN A 212 0.85 10.46 15.98
C ASN A 212 2.31 10.88 15.84
N GLU A 213 3.17 9.92 15.52
CA GLU A 213 4.61 10.10 15.39
C GLU A 213 5.14 9.47 14.09
N LEU A 214 6.10 10.14 13.47
CA LEU A 214 6.80 9.64 12.29
C LEU A 214 8.29 9.80 12.48
N ASP A 215 8.95 8.68 12.76
CA ASP A 215 10.39 8.56 12.92
C ASP A 215 11.05 8.48 11.56
N ILE A 216 11.34 9.66 11.01
CA ILE A 216 12.04 9.77 9.74
C ILE A 216 13.45 9.18 9.87
N TRP A 217 14.11 9.37 11.01
CA TRP A 217 15.48 8.94 11.18
C TRP A 217 15.82 8.72 12.65
N GLU A 218 15.96 7.46 13.03
CA GLU A 218 16.60 7.06 14.27
C GLU A 218 17.84 6.27 13.90
N ALA A 219 19.02 6.71 14.35
CA ALA A 219 20.25 6.09 13.92
C ALA A 219 21.44 6.41 14.81
N ASN A 220 22.43 5.55 14.68
CA ASN A 220 23.81 5.87 15.01
C ASN A 220 24.71 5.53 13.82
N LYS A 221 26.02 5.38 14.03
CA LYS A 221 26.93 5.09 12.93
C LYS A 221 26.83 3.65 12.43
N VAL A 222 26.17 2.72 13.14
CA VAL A 222 26.16 1.29 12.77
C VAL A 222 24.79 0.73 12.42
N ALA A 223 23.70 1.40 12.81
CA ALA A 223 22.34 1.03 12.42
C ALA A 223 21.45 2.26 12.21
N THR A 224 20.33 2.06 11.51
CA THR A 224 19.31 3.08 11.29
C THR A 224 17.92 2.47 11.13
N GLN A 225 16.90 3.15 11.65
CA GLN A 225 15.50 2.78 11.53
C GLN A 225 14.65 3.96 11.01
N LEU A 226 13.65 3.61 10.22
CA LEU A 226 12.52 4.46 9.82
C LEU A 226 11.25 3.79 10.35
N ALA A 227 10.39 4.51 11.08
CA ALA A 227 9.15 3.92 11.60
C ALA A 227 8.00 4.95 11.62
N PRO A 228 6.85 4.68 11.01
CA PRO A 228 5.61 5.42 11.27
C PRO A 228 4.85 4.78 12.45
N HIS A 229 4.36 5.64 13.35
CA HIS A 229 3.65 5.28 14.57
C HIS A 229 2.27 5.98 14.61
N PRO A 230 1.22 5.36 14.04
CA PRO A 230 -0.11 5.94 14.05
C PRO A 230 -0.76 5.81 15.43
N CYS A 231 -1.61 6.78 15.74
CA CYS A 231 -2.52 6.77 16.86
C CYS A 231 -3.96 6.93 16.37
N SER A 232 -4.90 6.34 17.10
CA SER A 232 -6.35 6.47 16.82
C SER A 232 -6.91 7.89 17.09
N LYS A 233 -6.13 8.75 17.75
CA LYS A 233 -6.50 10.14 18.08
C LYS A 233 -5.71 11.11 17.21
N ASP A 234 -6.36 12.20 16.83
CA ASP A 234 -5.73 13.30 16.11
C ASP A 234 -5.12 14.29 17.11
N GLY A 235 -3.87 14.69 16.89
CA GLY A 235 -3.16 15.66 17.73
C GLY A 235 -2.81 15.13 19.12
N VAL A 236 -2.55 16.06 20.05
CA VAL A 236 -2.21 15.76 21.45
C VAL A 236 -3.41 15.17 22.18
N TYR A 237 -3.23 14.01 22.82
CA TYR A 237 -4.25 13.33 23.62
C TYR A 237 -3.69 12.91 24.97
N GLY A 238 -4.46 13.16 26.03
CA GLY A 238 -4.15 12.71 27.39
C GLY A 238 -4.82 11.39 27.72
N CYS A 239 -4.09 10.28 27.63
CA CYS A 239 -4.62 8.94 27.91
C CYS A 239 -4.64 8.64 29.42
N LEU A 240 -5.50 7.70 29.84
CA LEU A 240 -5.52 7.14 31.20
C LEU A 240 -5.62 5.61 31.16
N GLY A 241 -4.98 4.95 32.13
CA GLY A 241 -5.04 3.50 32.28
C GLY A 241 -4.64 2.76 30.99
N ASP A 242 -5.48 1.83 30.57
CA ASP A 242 -5.25 0.95 29.42
C ASP A 242 -5.05 1.71 28.11
N GLU A 243 -5.60 2.92 27.97
CA GLU A 243 -5.38 3.76 26.79
C GLU A 243 -3.90 4.10 26.57
N CYS A 244 -3.09 4.14 27.63
CA CYS A 244 -1.67 4.44 27.57
C CYS A 244 -0.78 3.21 27.33
N THR A 245 -1.35 2.01 27.39
CA THR A 245 -0.61 0.75 27.27
C THR A 245 -0.33 0.38 25.81
N LYS A 246 0.34 -0.76 25.56
CA LYS A 246 0.60 -1.26 24.21
C LYS A 246 -0.69 -1.53 23.42
N ALA A 247 -1.73 -2.04 24.08
CA ALA A 247 -3.05 -2.26 23.47
C ALA A 247 -3.86 -0.95 23.28
N GLY A 248 -3.30 0.18 23.73
CA GLY A 248 -3.98 1.46 23.83
C GLY A 248 -4.12 2.21 22.50
N VAL A 249 -4.09 3.54 22.62
CA VAL A 249 -4.49 4.47 21.54
C VAL A 249 -3.40 4.77 20.52
N CYS A 250 -2.14 4.39 20.80
CA CYS A 250 -0.97 4.65 19.95
C CYS A 250 -0.13 3.39 19.73
N ASP A 251 0.45 3.29 18.55
CA ASP A 251 1.39 2.22 18.19
C ASP A 251 2.78 2.52 18.75
N LYS A 252 3.13 1.87 19.86
CA LYS A 252 4.45 2.03 20.50
C LYS A 252 5.59 1.41 19.70
N ASN A 253 5.32 0.37 18.92
CA ASN A 253 6.34 -0.39 18.22
C ASN A 253 6.65 0.21 16.84
N GLY A 254 5.62 0.72 16.16
CA GLY A 254 5.73 1.28 14.82
C GLY A 254 5.89 0.22 13.74
N CYS A 255 5.80 0.66 12.48
CA CYS A 255 6.21 -0.14 11.34
C CYS A 255 7.69 0.12 10.97
N GLY A 256 8.59 -0.45 11.78
CA GLY A 256 10.04 -0.24 11.65
C GLY A 256 10.66 -0.88 10.40
N LYS A 257 11.44 -0.09 9.66
CA LYS A 257 12.35 -0.57 8.61
C LYS A 257 13.79 -0.27 8.97
N ASN A 258 14.54 -1.32 9.27
CA ASN A 258 15.99 -1.29 9.47
C ASN A 258 16.68 -2.10 8.35
N PRO A 259 17.57 -1.48 7.54
CA PRO A 259 18.21 -2.18 6.42
C PRO A 259 19.17 -3.28 6.86
N TYR A 260 19.57 -3.33 8.13
CA TYR A 260 20.44 -4.39 8.65
C TYR A 260 19.79 -5.78 8.55
N HIS A 261 18.47 -5.87 8.69
CA HIS A 261 17.71 -7.12 8.48
C HIS A 261 17.91 -7.73 7.09
N THR A 262 18.19 -6.90 6.09
CA THR A 262 18.31 -7.32 4.69
C THR A 262 19.77 -7.37 4.23
N ASP A 263 20.56 -6.36 4.55
CA ASP A 263 21.93 -6.19 4.07
C ASP A 263 22.79 -5.50 5.14
N THR A 264 23.51 -6.32 5.91
CA THR A 264 24.43 -5.90 6.97
C THR A 264 25.63 -5.08 6.48
N SER A 265 25.85 -4.97 5.15
CA SER A 265 26.88 -4.13 4.54
C SER A 265 26.36 -2.76 4.09
N TYR A 266 25.03 -2.54 4.15
CA TYR A 266 24.39 -1.39 3.55
C TYR A 266 24.71 -0.08 4.29
N TYR A 267 24.42 -0.02 5.60
CA TYR A 267 24.58 1.18 6.43
C TYR A 267 25.56 0.89 7.57
N LYS A 268 26.80 1.37 7.46
CA LYS A 268 27.85 1.26 8.50
C LYS A 268 29.10 2.07 8.11
N PRO A 269 30.12 2.20 8.98
CA PRO A 269 31.38 2.82 8.58
C PRO A 269 32.03 2.02 7.45
N GLY A 270 32.30 2.68 6.31
CA GLY A 270 32.81 2.04 5.10
C GLY A 270 31.78 1.22 4.30
N GLY A 271 30.49 1.25 4.66
CA GLY A 271 29.41 0.56 3.95
C GLY A 271 28.99 1.24 2.64
N LYS A 272 27.86 0.80 2.06
CA LYS A 272 27.26 1.47 0.87
C LYS A 272 26.87 2.91 1.20
N VAL A 273 26.20 3.10 2.33
CA VAL A 273 26.07 4.37 3.03
C VAL A 273 27.17 4.39 4.08
N ASP A 274 28.26 5.10 3.79
CA ASP A 274 29.45 5.18 4.65
C ASP A 274 29.22 6.19 5.76
N THR A 275 28.87 5.71 6.96
CA THR A 275 28.54 6.55 8.12
C THR A 275 29.75 7.22 8.78
N SER A 276 30.98 6.89 8.34
CA SER A 276 32.19 7.61 8.77
C SER A 276 32.28 9.03 8.18
N LYS A 277 31.36 9.37 7.27
CA LYS A 277 31.31 10.65 6.56
C LYS A 277 29.87 11.15 6.48
N PRO A 278 29.65 12.46 6.28
CA PRO A 278 28.31 12.99 6.05
C PRO A 278 27.63 12.40 4.79
N PHE A 279 26.31 12.29 4.84
CA PHE A 279 25.46 11.87 3.71
C PHE A 279 24.09 12.57 3.79
N THR A 280 23.35 12.57 2.68
CA THR A 280 21.96 13.06 2.62
C THR A 280 21.00 11.91 2.83
N VAL A 281 20.00 12.10 3.69
CA VAL A 281 18.82 11.25 3.82
C VAL A 281 17.67 11.90 3.05
N VAL A 282 16.97 11.10 2.25
CA VAL A 282 15.80 11.53 1.49
C VAL A 282 14.65 10.58 1.79
N THR A 283 13.52 11.13 2.23
CA THR A 283 12.31 10.37 2.54
C THR A 283 11.13 10.94 1.76
N GLN A 284 10.49 10.11 0.95
CA GLN A 284 9.37 10.50 0.09
C GLN A 284 8.09 9.86 0.59
N PHE A 285 6.98 10.58 0.44
CA PHE A 285 5.68 10.16 0.93
C PHE A 285 4.65 10.15 -0.20
N PRO A 286 4.74 9.20 -1.16
CA PRO A 286 3.77 9.07 -2.23
C PRO A 286 2.33 9.00 -1.71
N ALA A 287 1.43 9.73 -2.36
CA ALA A 287 0.02 9.72 -1.99
C ALA A 287 -0.87 9.60 -3.22
N SER A 288 -1.99 8.87 -3.08
CA SER A 288 -3.04 8.73 -4.08
C SER A 288 -4.33 9.30 -3.53
N LYS A 289 -4.98 10.22 -4.26
CA LYS A 289 -6.21 10.93 -3.84
C LYS A 289 -6.11 11.58 -2.44
N GLY A 290 -4.92 11.98 -2.02
CA GLY A 290 -4.67 12.59 -0.70
C GLY A 290 -4.35 11.59 0.42
N ASN A 291 -4.45 10.28 0.18
CA ASN A 291 -4.06 9.25 1.15
C ASN A 291 -2.62 8.85 0.90
N LEU A 292 -1.80 8.80 1.96
CA LEU A 292 -0.46 8.21 1.91
C LEU A 292 -0.56 6.77 1.41
N GLN A 293 0.33 6.38 0.51
CA GLN A 293 0.39 5.02 -0.01
C GLN A 293 1.56 4.26 0.60
N SER A 294 2.66 4.96 0.81
CA SER A 294 3.89 4.35 1.27
C SER A 294 4.93 5.40 1.68
N ILE A 295 6.03 4.94 2.25
CA ILE A 295 7.21 5.72 2.59
C ILE A 295 8.42 5.15 1.84
N VAL A 296 9.16 6.02 1.14
CA VAL A 296 10.33 5.63 0.33
C VAL A 296 11.56 6.31 0.87
N ARG A 297 12.56 5.53 1.27
CA ARG A 297 13.89 6.00 1.70
C ARG A 297 14.88 5.96 0.54
N LYS A 298 15.76 6.96 0.47
CA LYS A 298 16.97 7.00 -0.36
C LYS A 298 18.07 7.74 0.37
N TYR A 299 19.30 7.53 -0.08
CA TYR A 299 20.46 8.28 0.40
C TYR A 299 21.18 8.96 -0.77
N VAL A 300 21.93 10.01 -0.46
CA VAL A 300 22.88 10.60 -1.40
C VAL A 300 24.22 10.78 -0.70
N GLN A 301 25.26 10.15 -1.24
CA GLN A 301 26.61 10.32 -0.73
C GLN A 301 27.58 10.48 -1.89
N ASN A 302 28.53 11.42 -1.75
CA ASN A 302 29.51 11.74 -2.80
C ASN A 302 28.86 12.05 -4.18
N GLY A 303 27.68 12.67 -4.16
CA GLY A 303 26.92 13.03 -5.36
C GLY A 303 26.31 11.85 -6.12
N LYS A 304 26.30 10.65 -5.53
CA LYS A 304 25.63 9.45 -6.04
C LYS A 304 24.37 9.18 -5.22
N VAL A 305 23.27 8.89 -5.90
CA VAL A 305 22.06 8.39 -5.26
C VAL A 305 22.28 6.92 -4.91
N ILE A 306 21.96 6.56 -3.68
CA ILE A 306 22.00 5.19 -3.17
C ILE A 306 20.55 4.84 -2.88
N GLU A 307 20.01 3.90 -3.65
CA GLU A 307 18.66 3.37 -3.42
C GLU A 307 18.66 2.53 -2.15
N ASP A 308 17.53 2.50 -1.46
CA ASP A 308 17.33 1.70 -0.24
C ASP A 308 17.32 0.18 -0.54
N VAL A 309 17.47 -0.66 0.48
CA VAL A 309 17.66 -2.12 0.33
C VAL A 309 16.45 -2.82 -0.31
N ALA A 310 16.73 -3.87 -1.10
CA ALA A 310 15.84 -4.37 -2.15
C ALA A 310 14.69 -5.30 -1.71
N SER A 311 14.52 -5.65 -0.44
CA SER A 311 13.51 -6.65 -0.03
C SER A 311 12.16 -6.02 0.35
N THR A 312 11.46 -5.44 -0.64
CA THR A 312 10.14 -4.72 -0.60
C THR A 312 10.20 -3.22 -0.24
N ILE A 313 10.46 -2.40 -1.27
CA ILE A 313 10.19 -0.96 -1.26
C ILE A 313 9.01 -0.70 -2.17
N PRO A 314 8.00 0.04 -1.69
CA PRO A 314 8.09 0.98 -0.55
C PRO A 314 7.57 0.41 0.80
N VAL A 315 7.84 1.11 1.93
CA VAL A 315 7.20 0.80 3.23
C VAL A 315 5.73 1.17 3.09
N ASP A 316 4.86 0.17 2.90
CA ASP A 316 3.41 0.30 2.74
C ASP A 316 2.67 -0.63 3.70
N ASP A 317 1.34 -0.64 3.64
CA ASP A 317 0.52 -1.48 4.52
C ASP A 317 0.85 -2.98 4.39
N ALA A 318 1.22 -3.44 3.19
CA ALA A 318 1.61 -4.84 2.97
C ALA A 318 2.96 -5.17 3.62
N PHE A 319 3.95 -4.27 3.50
CA PHE A 319 5.20 -4.37 4.22
C PHE A 319 4.97 -4.40 5.73
N CYS A 320 4.15 -3.48 6.27
CA CYS A 320 3.90 -3.40 7.70
C CYS A 320 3.20 -4.64 8.24
N SER A 321 2.20 -5.14 7.52
CA SER A 321 1.53 -6.40 7.86
C SER A 321 2.49 -7.59 7.82
N ALA A 322 3.37 -7.67 6.83
CA ALA A 322 4.34 -8.76 6.69
C ALA A 322 5.43 -8.74 7.78
N ASN A 323 5.76 -7.56 8.32
CA ASN A 323 6.68 -7.41 9.45
C ASN A 323 5.99 -7.53 10.82
N GLY A 324 4.72 -7.97 10.86
CA GLY A 324 4.01 -8.19 12.11
C GLY A 324 3.64 -6.90 12.87
N ALA A 325 3.57 -5.75 12.18
CA ALA A 325 3.16 -4.49 12.79
C ALA A 325 1.62 -4.43 12.97
N THR A 326 1.08 -5.27 13.85
CA THR A 326 -0.36 -5.42 14.09
C THR A 326 -1.00 -4.15 14.64
N ASP A 327 -0.34 -3.46 15.56
CA ASP A 327 -0.80 -2.19 16.13
C ASP A 327 -0.83 -1.06 15.10
N PHE A 328 0.19 -0.98 14.24
CA PHE A 328 0.21 -0.07 13.08
C PHE A 328 -1.06 -0.24 12.23
N MET A 329 -1.38 -1.49 11.87
CA MET A 329 -2.54 -1.82 11.05
C MET A 329 -3.87 -1.47 11.75
N ARG A 330 -3.97 -1.82 13.04
CA ARG A 330 -5.16 -1.57 13.89
C ARG A 330 -5.45 -0.08 14.05
N LEU A 331 -4.41 0.75 14.21
CA LEU A 331 -4.54 2.17 14.55
C LEU A 331 -4.61 3.11 13.35
N GLY A 332 -4.86 2.57 12.15
CA GLY A 332 -5.18 3.35 10.94
C GLY A 332 -4.18 3.22 9.81
N ALA A 333 -3.10 2.46 10.00
CA ALA A 333 -2.10 2.12 8.99
C ALA A 333 -1.55 3.36 8.25
N MET A 334 -1.15 3.21 6.98
CA MET A 334 -0.63 4.32 6.17
C MET A 334 -1.65 5.46 6.03
N LYS A 335 -2.96 5.15 6.00
CA LYS A 335 -4.01 6.16 5.90
C LYS A 335 -4.05 7.06 7.13
N GLY A 336 -3.98 6.49 8.32
CA GLY A 336 -3.96 7.21 9.61
C GLY A 336 -2.74 8.11 9.71
N MET A 337 -1.55 7.53 9.46
CA MET A 337 -0.29 8.28 9.44
C MET A 337 -0.32 9.43 8.41
N GLY A 338 -0.82 9.14 7.20
CA GLY A 338 -1.01 10.13 6.14
C GLY A 338 -2.00 11.24 6.49
N GLY A 339 -2.97 10.97 7.36
CA GLY A 339 -3.90 11.94 7.93
C GLY A 339 -3.17 12.96 8.81
N ALA A 340 -2.39 12.49 9.79
CA ALA A 340 -1.58 13.34 10.66
C ALA A 340 -0.59 14.21 9.88
N MET A 341 0.13 13.60 8.93
CA MET A 341 1.04 14.32 8.03
C MET A 341 0.34 15.38 7.16
N SER A 342 -0.96 15.23 6.86
CA SER A 342 -1.74 16.19 6.08
C SER A 342 -2.23 17.36 6.93
N ARG A 343 -2.58 17.11 8.20
CA ARG A 343 -2.92 18.15 9.18
C ARG A 343 -1.69 19.02 9.47
N GLY A 344 -0.54 18.37 9.60
CA GLY A 344 0.78 18.97 9.75
C GLY A 344 1.40 18.60 11.08
N MET A 345 2.72 18.39 11.09
CA MET A 345 3.45 17.90 12.25
C MET A 345 4.65 18.81 12.56
N VAL A 346 5.13 18.75 13.78
CA VAL A 346 6.28 19.51 14.28
C VAL A 346 7.54 18.68 14.11
N LEU A 347 8.57 19.27 13.51
CA LEU A 347 9.89 18.66 13.41
C LEU A 347 10.60 18.68 14.77
N ALA A 348 10.90 17.50 15.29
CA ALA A 348 11.74 17.28 16.46
C ALA A 348 13.10 16.72 16.06
N MET A 349 14.16 17.12 16.76
CA MET A 349 15.51 16.57 16.62
C MET A 349 16.10 16.35 18.00
N SER A 350 16.73 15.20 18.23
CA SER A 350 17.33 14.88 19.53
C SER A 350 18.59 14.02 19.41
N VAL A 351 19.32 13.94 20.51
CA VAL A 351 20.36 12.93 20.74
C VAL A 351 20.20 12.38 22.14
N TRP A 352 20.17 11.06 22.28
CA TRP A 352 19.94 10.39 23.57
C TRP A 352 20.56 8.99 23.60
N TRP A 353 20.63 8.41 24.80
CA TRP A 353 20.95 7.01 25.05
C TRP A 353 19.87 6.39 25.92
N ASP A 354 19.92 5.09 26.10
CA ASP A 354 18.99 4.34 26.94
C ASP A 354 19.76 3.62 28.05
N GLU A 355 19.52 4.01 29.31
CA GLU A 355 20.15 3.39 30.49
C GLU A 355 19.59 2.01 30.84
N GLY A 356 18.37 1.69 30.38
CA GLY A 356 17.71 0.42 30.69
C GLY A 356 17.94 -0.65 29.62
N GLY A 357 17.69 -0.30 28.35
CA GLY A 357 17.74 -1.24 27.22
C GLY A 357 18.92 -1.05 26.27
N PHE A 358 19.80 -0.09 26.51
CA PHE A 358 21.04 0.16 25.76
C PHE A 358 20.86 0.34 24.24
N MET A 359 19.68 0.78 23.79
CA MET A 359 19.30 0.83 22.36
C MET A 359 19.38 -0.50 21.63
N ASN A 360 19.26 -1.62 22.33
CA ASN A 360 19.36 -2.94 21.70
C ASN A 360 18.34 -3.15 20.57
N TRP A 361 17.17 -2.49 20.65
CA TRP A 361 16.16 -2.49 19.60
C TRP A 361 16.62 -1.83 18.29
N LEU A 362 17.59 -0.91 18.35
CA LEU A 362 18.09 -0.16 17.20
C LEU A 362 19.31 -0.82 16.55
N ASP A 363 20.27 -1.29 17.35
CA ASP A 363 21.61 -1.60 16.83
C ASP A 363 22.24 -2.92 17.30
N SER A 364 21.49 -3.78 17.99
CA SER A 364 21.96 -5.06 18.53
C SER A 364 21.17 -6.25 17.98
N GLY A 365 21.75 -7.45 18.08
CA GLY A 365 21.13 -8.70 17.64
C GLY A 365 20.75 -8.66 16.15
N ASN A 366 19.44 -8.74 15.87
CA ASN A 366 18.93 -8.66 14.51
C ASN A 366 18.87 -7.21 13.98
N ALA A 367 18.91 -6.19 14.84
CA ALA A 367 18.81 -4.79 14.44
C ALA A 367 20.16 -4.16 14.09
N GLY A 368 21.27 -4.75 14.50
CA GLY A 368 22.60 -4.22 14.18
C GLY A 368 23.77 -5.06 14.71
N PRO A 369 25.00 -4.59 14.50
CA PRO A 369 26.21 -5.35 14.80
C PRO A 369 26.70 -5.20 16.25
N CYS A 370 26.06 -4.36 17.07
CA CYS A 370 26.49 -4.13 18.44
C CYS A 370 26.23 -5.37 19.29
N ASN A 371 27.11 -5.62 20.27
CA ASN A 371 26.80 -6.61 21.29
C ASN A 371 25.80 -6.02 22.31
N ALA A 372 25.10 -6.90 23.04
CA ALA A 372 23.98 -6.53 23.91
C ALA A 372 24.32 -5.55 25.06
N THR A 373 25.59 -5.37 25.40
CA THR A 373 26.04 -4.46 26.48
C THR A 373 26.84 -3.27 25.97
N GLU A 374 27.21 -3.23 24.68
CA GLU A 374 28.05 -2.18 24.11
C GLU A 374 27.43 -0.79 24.19
N GLY A 375 26.09 -0.74 24.22
CA GLY A 375 25.31 0.47 24.36
C GLY A 375 25.13 0.98 25.80
N ASP A 376 25.75 0.35 26.81
CA ASP A 376 25.78 0.91 28.17
C ASP A 376 26.41 2.32 28.13
N PRO A 377 25.73 3.37 28.64
CA PRO A 377 26.27 4.72 28.73
C PRO A 377 27.70 4.82 29.31
N LYS A 378 28.06 3.96 30.25
CA LYS A 378 29.41 3.88 30.83
C LYS A 378 30.46 3.40 29.82
N ILE A 379 30.07 2.54 28.89
CA ILE A 379 30.92 2.06 27.79
C ILE A 379 30.95 3.09 26.66
N ILE A 380 29.80 3.70 26.31
CA ILE A 380 29.72 4.79 25.34
C ILE A 380 30.73 5.89 25.66
N GLN A 381 30.78 6.33 26.93
CA GLN A 381 31.69 7.35 27.42
C GLN A 381 33.18 7.03 27.24
N GLN A 382 33.54 5.75 27.17
CA GLN A 382 34.92 5.30 26.93
C GLN A 382 35.25 5.30 25.44
N ILE A 383 34.27 4.98 24.59
CA ILE A 383 34.43 4.88 23.13
C ILE A 383 34.40 6.27 22.47
N GLU A 384 33.40 7.08 22.81
CA GLU A 384 33.22 8.43 22.28
C GLU A 384 32.92 9.38 23.44
N LYS A 385 33.90 10.22 23.78
CA LYS A 385 33.81 11.14 24.92
C LYS A 385 32.82 12.29 24.69
N ALA A 386 32.57 12.63 23.42
CA ALA A 386 31.66 13.70 23.06
C ALA A 386 30.72 13.24 21.93
N PRO A 387 29.76 12.33 22.23
CA PRO A 387 28.79 11.90 21.26
C PRO A 387 27.97 13.08 20.76
N SER A 388 27.81 13.18 19.46
CA SER A 388 27.10 14.29 18.83
C SER A 388 26.57 13.91 17.46
N VAL A 389 25.48 14.54 17.06
CA VAL A 389 24.93 14.45 15.71
C VAL A 389 24.85 15.85 15.09
N VAL A 390 25.10 15.94 13.78
CA VAL A 390 24.91 17.17 13.03
C VAL A 390 23.82 16.96 11.99
N PHE A 391 22.74 17.73 12.09
CA PHE A 391 21.72 17.82 11.04
C PHE A 391 21.91 19.12 10.28
N SER A 392 21.82 19.07 8.95
CA SER A 392 21.97 20.26 8.14
C SER A 392 21.16 20.20 6.85
N GLN A 393 21.03 21.34 6.18
CA GLN A 393 20.44 21.41 4.84
C GLN A 393 19.02 20.84 4.80
N ILE A 394 18.24 21.03 5.87
CA ILE A 394 16.88 20.51 6.03
C ILE A 394 15.94 21.15 5.00
N LYS A 395 15.32 20.32 4.16
CA LYS A 395 14.42 20.76 3.09
C LYS A 395 13.17 19.90 3.01
N TRP A 396 12.05 20.52 2.68
CA TRP A 396 10.82 19.80 2.39
C TRP A 396 10.04 20.42 1.24
N GLY A 397 9.24 19.58 0.58
CA GLY A 397 8.33 19.97 -0.49
C GLY A 397 8.47 19.11 -1.75
N ARG A 398 7.76 19.46 -2.82
CA ARG A 398 7.79 18.67 -4.06
C ARG A 398 9.10 18.86 -4.82
N LEU A 399 10.01 17.91 -4.67
CA LEU A 399 11.18 17.80 -5.52
C LEU A 399 10.81 17.06 -6.83
N GLY A 400 11.33 17.54 -7.96
CA GLY A 400 11.18 16.82 -9.23
C GLY A 400 11.96 15.49 -9.17
N ARG A 401 11.62 14.50 -10.01
CA ARG A 401 12.27 13.16 -10.08
C ARG A 401 13.79 13.17 -10.40
N ARG A 402 14.48 14.31 -10.26
CA ARG A 402 15.92 14.47 -10.44
C ARG A 402 16.51 15.17 -9.22
N LEU A 403 17.13 14.39 -8.33
CA LEU A 403 18.16 14.90 -7.42
C LEU A 403 19.25 15.53 -8.31
N ARG A 404 19.31 16.86 -8.38
CA ARG A 404 20.38 17.57 -9.10
C ARG A 404 21.70 17.31 -8.37
N ARG A 405 22.69 16.75 -9.08
CA ARG A 405 24.11 16.79 -8.70
C ARG A 405 24.47 18.22 -8.25
N ARG A 406 24.93 18.39 -7.00
CA ARG A 406 25.58 19.62 -6.56
C ARG A 406 26.87 19.78 -7.38
N ARG A 407 26.90 20.75 -8.30
CA ARG A 407 28.15 21.30 -8.84
C ARG A 407 28.61 22.33 -7.82
N ALA A 408 29.83 22.18 -7.32
CA ALA A 408 30.46 23.13 -6.41
C ALA A 408 30.40 24.55 -6.99
N GLU A 409 30.06 25.51 -6.14
CA GLU A 409 30.09 26.93 -6.45
C GLU A 409 31.52 27.35 -6.86
N ARG A 410 31.67 27.78 -8.11
CA ARG A 410 32.64 28.81 -8.46
C ARG A 410 31.85 29.97 -9.03
N ILE A 411 31.74 31.01 -8.21
CA ILE A 411 31.37 32.35 -8.63
C ILE A 411 32.50 32.81 -9.56
N ASP A 412 32.25 32.86 -10.87
CA ASP A 412 32.70 34.00 -11.66
C ASP A 412 31.86 34.14 -12.94
N GLY A 413 31.55 35.37 -13.29
CA GLY A 413 30.53 35.72 -14.27
C GLY A 413 30.89 35.38 -15.72
N ARG A 414 29.88 34.94 -16.48
CA ARG A 414 29.49 35.55 -17.76
C ARG A 414 28.26 34.86 -18.35
N LEU A 415 27.29 35.72 -18.65
CA LEU A 415 26.05 35.49 -19.36
C LEU A 415 26.35 35.16 -20.83
N VAL A 416 25.64 34.16 -21.38
CA VAL A 416 25.29 33.96 -22.81
C VAL A 416 26.46 33.84 -23.79
N VAL A 417 26.70 32.62 -24.29
CA VAL A 417 26.91 32.22 -25.71
C VAL A 417 27.21 30.71 -25.71
N ALA A 418 26.36 29.89 -26.33
CA ALA A 418 26.71 28.65 -27.05
C ALA A 418 25.43 27.90 -27.46
N LEU A 419 24.74 28.43 -28.46
CA LEU A 419 23.89 27.66 -29.36
C LEU A 419 24.82 27.12 -30.43
N LEU A 420 25.05 25.79 -30.44
CA LEU A 420 25.40 24.89 -31.56
C LEU A 420 26.30 23.75 -31.09
N VAL A 421 25.95 22.54 -31.55
CA VAL A 421 26.66 21.25 -31.50
C VAL A 421 26.62 20.48 -30.16
N GLU A 422 25.74 19.47 -30.09
CA GLU A 422 26.12 18.04 -30.06
C GLU A 422 24.88 17.17 -29.79
N PHE A 423 24.31 16.63 -30.86
CA PHE A 423 23.51 15.42 -30.83
C PHE A 423 24.46 14.24 -30.63
N ARG A 424 24.58 13.73 -29.39
CA ARG A 424 25.16 12.40 -29.15
C ARG A 424 24.05 11.36 -29.24
N ILE A 425 24.03 10.64 -30.36
CA ILE A 425 23.48 9.28 -30.42
C ILE A 425 24.59 8.40 -29.83
N GLU A 426 24.31 7.68 -28.74
CA GLU A 426 25.30 6.77 -28.12
C GLU A 426 25.61 5.63 -29.10
N TYR A 427 26.82 5.65 -29.66
CA TYR A 427 27.41 4.55 -30.39
C TYR A 427 28.19 3.69 -29.38
N HIS A 428 27.74 2.47 -29.11
CA HIS A 428 28.44 1.52 -28.24
C HIS A 428 29.62 0.87 -29.00
N GLY A 429 30.72 1.59 -29.16
CA GLY A 429 32.02 1.06 -29.59
C GLY A 429 33.02 1.12 -28.44
N ASN A 430 33.58 -0.01 -28.04
CA ASN A 430 34.32 -0.18 -26.78
C ASN A 430 35.85 -0.04 -26.93
N SER A 431 36.35 0.70 -27.93
CA SER A 431 37.79 0.90 -28.14
C SER A 431 38.20 2.38 -28.17
N GLU A 432 39.39 2.71 -27.65
CA GLU A 432 39.95 4.07 -27.72
C GLU A 432 40.17 4.56 -29.15
N MET A 433 40.35 3.63 -30.10
CA MET A 433 40.53 3.90 -31.52
C MET A 433 39.26 4.44 -32.20
N ASP A 434 38.08 4.16 -31.63
CA ASP A 434 36.79 4.67 -32.15
C ASP A 434 36.52 6.12 -31.72
N LYS A 435 37.13 6.58 -30.63
CA LYS A 435 36.98 7.96 -30.12
C LYS A 435 37.73 9.00 -30.96
N GLU A 436 38.88 8.62 -31.52
CA GLU A 436 39.65 9.50 -32.41
C GLU A 436 38.96 9.69 -33.77
N LYS A 437 38.29 8.66 -34.30
CA LYS A 437 37.51 8.77 -35.55
C LYS A 437 36.26 9.66 -35.42
N ALA A 438 35.61 9.66 -34.26
CA ALA A 438 34.44 10.49 -34.00
C ALA A 438 34.76 12.00 -33.96
N GLN A 439 35.99 12.38 -33.58
CA GLN A 439 36.44 13.77 -33.55
C GLN A 439 36.81 14.33 -34.94
N ALA A 440 36.85 13.48 -35.98
CA ALA A 440 37.21 13.87 -37.35
C ALA A 440 36.00 13.97 -38.32
N MET A 441 34.77 13.75 -37.86
CA MET A 441 33.58 13.81 -38.72
C MET A 441 32.97 15.22 -38.77
N GLU A 442 32.90 15.81 -39.96
CA GLU A 442 32.14 17.04 -40.19
C GLU A 442 30.65 16.85 -39.83
N PRO A 443 29.97 17.88 -39.28
CA PRO A 443 28.55 17.79 -38.95
C PRO A 443 27.70 17.53 -40.20
N PHE A 444 27.05 16.37 -40.21
CA PHE A 444 26.20 15.93 -41.31
C PHE A 444 24.86 16.68 -41.36
N ARG A 445 24.48 17.19 -42.55
CA ARG A 445 23.20 17.88 -42.76
C ARG A 445 22.10 16.86 -43.02
N PHE A 446 21.36 16.51 -41.98
CA PHE A 446 20.34 15.46 -42.01
C PHE A 446 19.27 15.62 -43.10
N LEU A 447 18.88 16.87 -43.43
CA LEU A 447 17.89 17.15 -44.48
C LEU A 447 18.41 16.98 -45.91
N ASP A 448 19.73 16.84 -46.10
CA ASP A 448 20.34 16.59 -47.41
C ASP A 448 20.24 15.11 -47.81
N LEU A 449 19.83 14.21 -46.89
CA LEU A 449 19.48 12.82 -47.23
C LEU A 449 18.23 12.76 -48.12
N PRO A 450 18.11 11.78 -49.04
CA PRO A 450 16.84 11.42 -49.66
C PRO A 450 15.74 11.12 -48.64
N ARG A 451 14.48 11.35 -49.01
CA ARG A 451 13.33 11.22 -48.10
C ARG A 451 13.20 9.80 -47.56
N GLU A 452 13.47 8.81 -48.39
CA GLU A 452 13.38 7.39 -48.09
C GLU A 452 14.34 7.01 -46.96
N LEU A 453 15.58 7.50 -47.02
CA LEU A 453 16.58 7.25 -45.98
C LEU A 453 16.23 7.95 -44.67
N ARG A 454 15.66 9.17 -44.73
CA ARG A 454 15.17 9.85 -43.52
C ARG A 454 14.04 9.07 -42.86
N ASP A 455 13.09 8.56 -43.66
CA ASP A 455 11.97 7.76 -43.15
C ASP A 455 12.45 6.46 -42.48
N ASP A 456 13.45 5.78 -43.03
CA ASP A 456 14.03 4.60 -42.39
C ASP A 456 14.78 4.94 -41.10
N ILE A 457 15.47 6.09 -41.04
CA ILE A 457 16.07 6.58 -39.79
C ILE A 457 14.98 6.90 -38.76
N TYR A 458 13.90 7.58 -39.16
CA TYR A 458 12.78 7.86 -38.26
C TYR A 458 12.16 6.57 -37.72
N LYS A 459 11.94 5.53 -38.56
CA LYS A 459 11.44 4.23 -38.11
C LYS A 459 12.37 3.59 -37.08
N ARG A 460 13.68 3.57 -37.34
CA ARG A 460 14.67 2.98 -36.42
C ARG A 460 14.72 3.70 -35.07
N LEU A 461 14.59 5.02 -35.08
CA LEU A 461 14.62 5.83 -33.87
C LEU A 461 13.29 5.84 -33.10
N LEU A 462 12.14 5.78 -33.78
CA LEU A 462 10.83 6.05 -33.17
C LEU A 462 9.87 4.86 -33.13
N CYS A 463 10.18 3.78 -33.84
CA CYS A 463 9.27 2.63 -34.00
C CYS A 463 9.90 1.31 -33.54
N ASN A 464 11.10 1.33 -32.95
CA ASN A 464 11.76 0.13 -32.46
C ASN A 464 11.32 -0.17 -31.02
N PHE A 465 10.20 -0.89 -30.89
CA PHE A 465 9.71 -1.42 -29.63
C PHE A 465 10.11 -2.90 -29.52
N GLU A 466 10.78 -3.27 -28.43
CA GLU A 466 11.14 -4.68 -28.22
C GLU A 466 9.86 -5.52 -28.04
N PRO A 467 9.77 -6.72 -28.64
CA PRO A 467 8.64 -7.61 -28.43
C PRO A 467 8.61 -8.05 -26.96
N ALA A 468 7.39 -8.24 -26.43
CA ALA A 468 7.25 -8.79 -25.09
C ALA A 468 7.87 -10.21 -25.04
N PRO A 469 8.65 -10.56 -23.99
CA PRO A 469 9.19 -11.89 -23.79
C PRO A 469 8.09 -12.94 -23.80
N LYS A 470 8.34 -14.03 -24.55
CA LYS A 470 7.45 -15.18 -24.62
C LYS A 470 7.69 -16.06 -23.38
N TYR A 471 6.87 -15.87 -22.35
CA TYR A 471 6.87 -16.73 -21.19
C TYR A 471 5.92 -17.92 -21.36
N ASN A 472 6.40 -19.14 -21.10
CA ASN A 472 5.61 -20.35 -20.92
C ASN A 472 4.80 -20.27 -19.61
N VAL A 473 3.79 -21.12 -19.46
CA VAL A 473 2.94 -21.16 -18.26
C VAL A 473 3.73 -21.48 -16.98
N ASN A 474 4.85 -22.20 -17.13
CA ASN A 474 5.76 -22.56 -16.04
C ASN A 474 6.92 -21.57 -15.85
N ASP A 475 7.01 -20.53 -16.66
CA ASP A 475 8.03 -19.50 -16.47
C ASP A 475 7.61 -18.66 -15.26
N VAL A 476 8.35 -18.83 -14.15
CA VAL A 476 8.19 -18.02 -12.96
C VAL A 476 8.75 -16.63 -13.28
N VAL A 477 7.85 -15.69 -13.58
CA VAL A 477 8.21 -14.28 -13.72
C VAL A 477 8.22 -13.67 -12.33
N ASP A 478 9.28 -13.97 -11.56
CA ASP A 478 9.63 -13.18 -10.39
C ASP A 478 10.02 -11.77 -10.91
N GLU A 479 9.22 -10.76 -10.54
CA GLU A 479 9.60 -9.35 -10.58
C GLU A 479 10.02 -8.76 -11.94
N GLN A 480 9.13 -8.79 -12.94
CA GLN A 480 9.21 -7.79 -14.01
C GLN A 480 7.91 -7.00 -14.11
N PRO A 481 7.89 -5.71 -13.71
CA PRO A 481 6.79 -4.84 -14.09
C PRO A 481 6.75 -4.75 -15.62
N CYS A 482 5.67 -5.26 -16.21
CA CYS A 482 5.37 -5.14 -17.63
C CYS A 482 5.16 -3.66 -17.98
N GLY A 483 6.24 -2.96 -18.35
CA GLY A 483 6.17 -1.54 -18.66
C GLY A 483 7.45 -0.90 -19.24
N TYR A 484 8.48 -1.70 -19.54
CA TYR A 484 9.77 -1.17 -20.01
C TYR A 484 10.33 -1.92 -21.23
N TYR A 485 9.54 -2.01 -22.30
CA TYR A 485 10.03 -2.44 -23.63
C TYR A 485 10.50 -1.28 -24.52
N VAL A 486 10.63 -0.08 -23.93
CA VAL A 486 11.05 1.16 -24.60
C VAL A 486 12.53 1.43 -24.34
N ARG A 487 13.41 0.45 -24.56
CA ARG A 487 14.87 0.69 -24.45
C ARG A 487 15.44 1.41 -25.68
N ASN A 488 14.76 1.33 -26.83
CA ASN A 488 15.32 1.72 -28.13
C ASN A 488 14.58 2.87 -28.84
N VAL A 489 13.73 3.64 -28.14
CA VAL A 489 13.01 4.78 -28.73
C VAL A 489 13.71 6.10 -28.36
N HIS A 490 14.05 6.89 -29.38
CA HIS A 490 14.82 8.13 -29.28
C HIS A 490 13.99 9.35 -29.74
N PRO A 491 13.06 9.86 -28.90
CA PRO A 491 12.16 10.95 -29.28
C PRO A 491 12.86 12.31 -29.46
N ALA A 492 14.17 12.39 -29.19
CA ALA A 492 14.94 13.63 -29.32
C ALA A 492 14.89 14.20 -30.74
N ILE A 493 14.81 13.36 -31.78
CA ILE A 493 14.71 13.77 -33.19
C ILE A 493 13.46 14.63 -33.46
N LEU A 494 12.37 14.39 -32.72
CA LEU A 494 11.12 15.18 -32.83
C LEU A 494 11.28 16.64 -32.38
N ARG A 495 12.42 16.98 -31.74
CA ARG A 495 12.71 18.34 -31.26
C ARG A 495 13.78 19.05 -32.11
N ALA A 496 14.24 18.44 -33.21
CA ALA A 496 15.34 18.97 -34.00
C ALA A 496 14.95 20.26 -34.76
N ASN A 497 13.91 20.20 -35.60
CA ASN A 497 13.31 21.36 -36.25
C ASN A 497 11.87 21.05 -36.70
N LYS A 498 11.15 22.05 -37.23
CA LYS A 498 9.76 21.92 -37.65
C LYS A 498 9.55 20.87 -38.76
N GLN A 499 10.41 20.84 -39.78
CA GLN A 499 10.28 19.87 -40.87
C GLN A 499 10.51 18.46 -40.34
N ILE A 500 11.67 18.20 -39.71
CA ILE A 500 12.02 16.91 -39.12
C ILE A 500 10.95 16.44 -38.14
N HIS A 501 10.42 17.33 -37.29
CA HIS A 501 9.30 17.02 -36.40
C HIS A 501 8.12 16.46 -37.19
N CYS A 502 7.67 17.16 -38.23
CA CYS A 502 6.50 16.72 -39.00
C CYS A 502 6.75 15.40 -39.73
N GLU A 503 7.92 15.24 -40.36
CA GLU A 503 8.27 14.01 -41.08
C GLU A 503 8.35 12.81 -40.12
N ALA A 504 9.09 12.95 -39.03
CA ALA A 504 9.32 11.90 -38.05
C ALA A 504 8.04 11.55 -37.27
N TYR A 505 7.23 12.56 -36.93
CA TYR A 505 5.95 12.34 -36.25
C TYR A 505 4.98 11.56 -37.14
N ALA A 506 4.88 11.91 -38.42
CA ALA A 506 4.03 11.18 -39.36
C ALA A 506 4.46 9.72 -39.52
N VAL A 507 5.76 9.45 -39.66
CA VAL A 507 6.30 8.09 -39.73
C VAL A 507 6.00 7.30 -38.45
N MET A 508 6.21 7.92 -37.29
CA MET A 508 5.95 7.32 -35.98
C MET A 508 4.48 6.91 -35.81
N VAL A 509 3.53 7.78 -36.16
CA VAL A 509 2.09 7.49 -36.06
C VAL A 509 1.66 6.39 -37.04
N LYS A 510 2.05 6.50 -38.31
CA LYS A 510 1.68 5.53 -39.37
C LYS A 510 2.22 4.12 -39.10
N THR A 511 3.41 4.03 -38.51
CA THR A 511 4.08 2.75 -38.22
C THR A 511 3.53 2.13 -36.93
N ASN A 512 3.54 2.86 -35.82
CA ASN A 512 3.22 2.29 -34.50
C ASN A 512 1.71 2.15 -34.25
N ARG A 513 0.89 2.98 -34.92
CA ARG A 513 -0.59 2.95 -34.84
C ARG A 513 -1.10 2.93 -33.41
N PHE A 514 -0.65 3.88 -32.60
CA PHE A 514 -0.96 3.90 -31.17
C PHE A 514 -2.47 3.91 -30.91
N ILE A 515 -2.89 3.11 -29.93
CA ILE A 515 -4.28 3.03 -29.48
C ILE A 515 -4.37 3.65 -28.08
N HIS A 516 -5.33 4.56 -27.89
CA HIS A 516 -5.67 5.14 -26.59
C HIS A 516 -6.83 4.36 -25.95
N CYS A 517 -6.51 3.51 -24.98
CA CYS A 517 -7.51 2.79 -24.20
C CYS A 517 -7.95 3.62 -22.99
N LYS A 518 -9.26 3.69 -22.76
CA LYS A 518 -9.90 4.40 -21.65
C LYS A 518 -10.89 3.45 -20.97
N PHE A 519 -10.64 3.13 -19.71
CA PHE A 519 -11.51 2.27 -18.92
C PHE A 519 -12.14 3.10 -17.82
N TYR A 520 -13.47 3.12 -17.76
CA TYR A 520 -14.23 3.93 -16.80
C TYR A 520 -14.82 3.05 -15.69
N GLY A 521 -15.26 3.68 -14.59
CA GLY A 521 -15.95 2.98 -13.51
C GLY A 521 -15.05 2.24 -12.52
N GLY A 522 -13.74 2.48 -12.52
CA GLY A 522 -12.82 1.87 -11.55
C GLY A 522 -12.48 0.40 -11.81
N LEU A 523 -12.77 -0.12 -13.01
CA LEU A 523 -12.38 -1.46 -13.43
C LEU A 523 -10.83 -1.55 -13.51
N PRO A 524 -10.16 -2.57 -12.92
CA PRO A 524 -8.71 -2.76 -12.98
C PRO A 524 -8.24 -3.32 -14.34
N MET A 525 -8.81 -2.78 -15.43
CA MET A 525 -8.66 -3.28 -16.80
C MET A 525 -7.25 -3.06 -17.34
N ASP A 526 -6.48 -2.11 -16.80
CA ASP A 526 -5.07 -1.97 -17.15
C ASP A 526 -4.24 -3.15 -16.69
N GLN A 527 -4.46 -3.69 -15.48
CA GLN A 527 -3.77 -4.90 -15.01
C GLN A 527 -4.15 -6.13 -15.85
N MET A 528 -5.43 -6.26 -16.20
CA MET A 528 -5.89 -7.32 -17.11
C MET A 528 -5.30 -7.15 -18.52
N LEU A 529 -5.14 -5.91 -18.97
CA LEU A 529 -4.51 -5.60 -20.24
C LEU A 529 -3.04 -5.95 -20.21
N GLU A 530 -2.33 -5.66 -19.12
CA GLU A 530 -0.91 -6.03 -18.94
C GLU A 530 -0.71 -7.54 -19.08
N THR A 531 -1.60 -8.36 -18.53
CA THR A 531 -1.52 -9.82 -18.68
C THR A 531 -1.83 -10.31 -20.09
N SER A 532 -2.68 -9.57 -20.83
CA SER A 532 -3.20 -9.97 -22.14
C SER A 532 -2.40 -9.43 -23.34
N THR A 533 -1.88 -8.20 -23.26
CA THR A 533 -1.03 -7.56 -24.28
C THR A 533 0.45 -7.67 -23.95
N ARG A 534 0.81 -7.80 -22.66
CA ARG A 534 2.19 -7.82 -22.13
C ARG A 534 3.07 -6.64 -22.52
N ARG A 535 2.56 -5.67 -23.30
CA ARG A 535 3.26 -4.46 -23.75
C ARG A 535 2.31 -3.27 -23.68
N ILE A 536 2.56 -2.41 -22.71
CA ILE A 536 1.89 -1.11 -22.60
C ILE A 536 2.96 -0.02 -22.69
N VAL A 537 2.75 0.93 -23.59
CA VAL A 537 3.70 2.01 -23.89
C VAL A 537 3.67 3.06 -22.78
N CYS A 538 2.50 3.36 -22.21
CA CYS A 538 2.35 4.33 -21.13
C CYS A 538 1.01 4.16 -20.38
N HIS A 539 1.04 4.22 -19.04
CA HIS A 539 -0.16 4.30 -18.17
C HIS A 539 -0.38 5.70 -17.57
N HIS A 540 0.59 6.60 -17.71
CA HIS A 540 0.53 7.88 -17.02
C HIS A 540 -0.48 8.78 -17.71
N ARG A 541 -1.67 8.94 -17.12
CA ARG A 541 -2.81 9.70 -17.68
C ARG A 541 -2.40 11.01 -18.35
N SER A 542 -1.61 11.86 -17.69
CA SER A 542 -1.21 13.14 -18.29
C SER A 542 -0.27 13.02 -19.50
N MET A 543 0.49 11.92 -19.62
CA MET A 543 1.35 11.67 -20.79
C MET A 543 0.54 11.08 -21.94
N VAL A 544 -0.37 10.15 -21.64
CA VAL A 544 -1.32 9.57 -22.58
C VAL A 544 -2.22 10.68 -23.17
N GLU A 545 -2.82 11.52 -22.33
CA GLU A 545 -3.68 12.63 -22.78
C GLU A 545 -2.92 13.72 -23.55
N ALA A 546 -1.64 13.94 -23.23
CA ALA A 546 -0.80 14.92 -23.92
C ALA A 546 -0.36 14.44 -25.31
N PHE A 547 -0.29 13.12 -25.53
CA PHE A 547 0.04 12.57 -26.84
C PHE A 547 -1.17 12.69 -27.78
N LYS A 548 -0.95 13.22 -28.99
CA LYS A 548 -2.00 13.45 -29.99
C LYS A 548 -1.83 12.61 -31.26
N GLY A 549 -1.02 11.55 -31.19
CA GLY A 549 -0.64 10.71 -32.33
C GLY A 549 -1.36 9.36 -32.36
N TYR A 550 -2.56 9.27 -31.79
CA TYR A 550 -3.35 8.04 -31.76
C TYR A 550 -4.05 7.80 -33.09
N THR A 551 -4.02 6.56 -33.58
CA THR A 551 -4.82 6.15 -34.74
C THR A 551 -6.21 5.70 -34.34
N MET A 552 -6.39 5.27 -33.09
CA MET A 552 -7.67 4.82 -32.56
C MET A 552 -7.76 5.10 -31.06
N SER A 553 -8.97 5.32 -30.56
CA SER A 553 -9.29 5.32 -29.14
C SER A 553 -10.35 4.26 -28.87
N VAL A 554 -10.15 3.48 -27.81
CA VAL A 554 -11.08 2.47 -27.32
C VAL A 554 -11.54 2.92 -25.94
N SER A 555 -12.84 3.07 -25.76
CA SER A 555 -13.45 3.44 -24.48
C SER A 555 -14.37 2.33 -24.01
N VAL A 556 -14.28 1.98 -22.73
CA VAL A 556 -15.10 0.91 -22.13
C VAL A 556 -15.72 1.42 -20.84
N VAL A 557 -17.04 1.29 -20.74
CA VAL A 557 -17.85 1.77 -19.62
C VAL A 557 -18.77 0.64 -19.14
N PRO A 558 -18.96 0.45 -17.82
CA PRO A 558 -20.04 -0.39 -17.31
C PRO A 558 -21.42 0.18 -17.68
N GLU A 559 -22.35 -0.65 -18.17
CA GLU A 559 -23.74 -0.24 -18.45
C GLU A 559 -24.42 0.37 -17.20
N GLY A 560 -25.17 1.46 -17.39
CA GLY A 560 -25.88 2.19 -16.32
C GLY A 560 -25.18 3.44 -15.78
N LEU A 561 -23.93 3.71 -16.18
CA LEU A 561 -23.31 5.02 -16.05
C LEU A 561 -23.72 5.90 -17.25
N VAL A 562 -24.22 7.11 -16.99
CA VAL A 562 -24.77 8.02 -18.02
C VAL A 562 -23.83 8.19 -19.22
N TRP A 563 -24.36 7.91 -20.42
CA TRP A 563 -23.70 8.04 -21.72
C TRP A 563 -23.24 9.48 -22.03
N PHE A 564 -22.12 9.62 -22.73
CA PHE A 564 -21.72 10.82 -23.46
C PHE A 564 -21.34 10.43 -24.90
N ALA A 565 -21.67 11.26 -25.88
CA ALA A 565 -21.38 10.96 -27.28
C ALA A 565 -19.86 10.89 -27.54
N PRO A 566 -19.38 10.11 -28.54
CA PRO A 566 -17.95 10.01 -28.88
C PRO A 566 -17.27 11.36 -29.12
N GLU A 567 -18.05 12.36 -29.54
CA GLU A 567 -17.65 13.73 -29.82
C GLU A 567 -17.39 14.55 -28.54
N GLU A 568 -17.93 14.15 -27.40
CA GLU A 568 -17.90 14.88 -26.11
C GLU A 568 -16.82 14.36 -25.14
N HIS A 569 -15.99 13.42 -25.58
CA HIS A 569 -14.96 12.75 -24.75
C HIS A 569 -13.89 13.68 -24.14
N HIS A 570 -13.79 14.94 -24.57
CA HIS A 570 -12.90 15.94 -23.98
C HIS A 570 -13.46 16.61 -22.70
N LEU A 571 -14.78 16.55 -22.49
CA LEU A 571 -15.47 17.15 -21.34
C LEU A 571 -15.41 16.28 -20.06
N ILE A 572 -15.24 14.96 -20.22
CA ILE A 572 -15.18 13.98 -19.12
C ILE A 572 -13.92 14.12 -18.24
N SER A 573 -12.90 14.86 -18.70
CA SER A 573 -11.65 15.05 -17.96
C SER A 573 -11.83 15.76 -16.61
N ARG A 574 -12.94 16.48 -16.39
CA ARG A 574 -13.14 17.31 -15.20
C ARG A 574 -13.90 16.67 -14.05
N VAL A 575 -14.64 15.57 -14.28
CA VAL A 575 -15.59 15.05 -13.25
C VAL A 575 -15.35 13.58 -12.89
N ASN A 576 -14.73 12.76 -13.75
CA ASN A 576 -14.52 11.34 -13.45
C ASN A 576 -13.04 11.02 -13.16
N THR A 577 -12.64 11.12 -11.88
CA THR A 577 -11.27 10.84 -11.39
C THR A 577 -10.93 9.35 -11.33
N LEU A 578 -11.81 8.46 -11.82
CA LEU A 578 -11.69 7.00 -11.76
C LEU A 578 -11.37 6.34 -13.11
N ALA A 579 -11.25 7.12 -14.19
CA ALA A 579 -10.90 6.57 -15.49
C ALA A 579 -9.41 6.19 -15.57
N VAL A 580 -9.13 4.96 -16.01
CA VAL A 580 -7.79 4.44 -16.28
C VAL A 580 -7.47 4.64 -17.76
N HIS A 581 -6.31 5.24 -18.04
CA HIS A 581 -5.88 5.60 -19.40
C HIS A 581 -4.58 4.89 -19.71
N CYS A 582 -4.51 4.16 -20.83
CA CYS A 582 -3.26 3.58 -21.30
C CYS A 582 -3.07 3.71 -22.82
N MET A 583 -1.80 3.64 -23.22
CA MET A 583 -1.35 3.66 -24.61
C MET A 583 -0.75 2.31 -24.96
N ILE A 584 -1.27 1.67 -26.01
CA ILE A 584 -0.69 0.44 -26.59
C ILE A 584 -0.32 0.65 -28.06
N LEU A 585 0.49 -0.23 -28.62
CA LEU A 585 0.76 -0.25 -30.06
C LEU A 585 -0.41 -0.90 -30.81
N GLY A 586 -0.60 -0.54 -32.08
CA GLY A 586 -1.65 -1.14 -32.90
C GLY A 586 -1.45 -2.64 -33.14
N GLU A 587 -0.20 -3.11 -33.13
CA GLU A 587 0.11 -4.55 -33.23
C GLU A 587 -0.32 -5.34 -31.98
N ASP A 588 -0.41 -4.69 -30.82
CA ASP A 588 -0.82 -5.30 -29.56
C ASP A 588 -2.35 -5.26 -29.35
N ALA A 589 -3.12 -4.75 -30.32
CA ALA A 589 -4.58 -4.67 -30.26
C ALA A 589 -5.26 -6.03 -29.99
N TRP A 590 -4.63 -7.14 -30.40
CA TRP A 590 -5.15 -8.48 -30.13
C TRP A 590 -5.23 -8.78 -28.62
N GLY A 591 -4.25 -8.36 -27.82
CA GLY A 591 -4.28 -8.57 -26.38
C GLY A 591 -5.41 -7.78 -25.71
N LEU A 592 -5.75 -6.61 -26.25
CA LEU A 592 -6.91 -5.83 -25.81
C LEU A 592 -8.22 -6.55 -26.10
N VAL A 593 -8.36 -7.14 -27.30
CA VAL A 593 -9.55 -7.92 -27.66
C VAL A 593 -9.63 -9.20 -26.82
N ARG A 594 -8.52 -9.90 -26.60
CA ARG A 594 -8.45 -11.08 -25.71
C ARG A 594 -8.88 -10.75 -24.29
N MET A 595 -8.44 -9.61 -23.77
CA MET A 595 -8.86 -9.15 -22.45
C MET A 595 -10.38 -8.98 -22.40
N PHE A 596 -10.99 -8.34 -23.41
CA PHE A 596 -12.45 -8.21 -23.47
C PHE A 596 -13.17 -9.54 -23.53
N SER A 597 -12.66 -10.50 -24.31
CA SER A 597 -13.20 -11.86 -24.34
C SER A 597 -13.09 -12.56 -22.99
N ASN A 598 -12.04 -12.32 -22.21
CA ASN A 598 -11.78 -12.99 -20.93
C ASN A 598 -12.40 -12.31 -19.70
N LEU A 599 -13.16 -11.21 -19.86
CA LEU A 599 -13.85 -10.60 -18.74
C LEU A 599 -15.02 -11.49 -18.31
N HIS A 600 -14.81 -12.25 -17.23
CA HIS A 600 -15.86 -12.93 -16.49
C HIS A 600 -15.86 -12.37 -15.06
N MET A 601 -16.88 -11.59 -14.70
CA MET A 601 -17.09 -11.10 -13.33
C MET A 601 -18.51 -11.45 -12.88
N PRO A 602 -18.68 -12.34 -11.89
CA PRO A 602 -19.96 -12.55 -11.24
C PRO A 602 -20.44 -11.21 -10.68
N ASN A 603 -21.70 -10.82 -10.92
CA ASN A 603 -22.32 -9.53 -10.59
C ASN A 603 -22.01 -8.32 -11.49
N LEU A 604 -21.21 -8.45 -12.55
CA LEU A 604 -21.22 -7.48 -13.67
C LEU A 604 -22.30 -7.88 -14.70
N GLY A 605 -23.48 -8.25 -14.21
CA GLY A 605 -24.50 -8.99 -14.96
C GLY A 605 -25.20 -8.24 -16.09
N LYS A 606 -24.75 -7.04 -16.49
CA LYS A 606 -25.29 -6.27 -17.64
C LYS A 606 -24.16 -5.45 -18.29
N THR A 607 -24.16 -5.42 -19.61
CA THR A 607 -23.09 -5.34 -20.62
C THR A 607 -22.00 -4.25 -20.46
N LEU A 608 -20.81 -4.49 -21.05
CA LEU A 608 -19.79 -3.47 -21.24
C LEU A 608 -20.11 -2.67 -22.50
N ASP A 609 -20.28 -1.36 -22.37
CA ASP A 609 -20.42 -0.46 -23.50
C ASP A 609 -19.03 -0.15 -24.08
N ILE A 610 -18.81 -0.60 -25.33
CA ILE A 610 -17.54 -0.41 -26.03
C ILE A 610 -17.71 0.67 -27.10
N SER A 611 -16.84 1.67 -27.08
CA SER A 611 -16.77 2.70 -28.11
C SER A 611 -15.41 2.68 -28.80
N LEU A 612 -15.42 2.51 -30.13
CA LEU A 612 -14.25 2.54 -31.00
C LEU A 612 -14.27 3.83 -31.82
N ALA A 613 -13.31 4.72 -31.59
CA ALA A 613 -13.16 5.93 -32.37
C ALA A 613 -11.86 5.86 -33.16
N VAL A 614 -11.95 5.79 -34.49
CA VAL A 614 -10.78 5.97 -35.35
C VAL A 614 -10.55 7.47 -35.51
N ALA A 615 -9.30 7.92 -35.42
CA ALA A 615 -8.96 9.33 -35.58
C ALA A 615 -9.49 9.86 -36.95
N PRO A 616 -9.86 11.15 -37.03
CA PRO A 616 -8.82 12.19 -36.95
C PRO A 616 -9.14 13.24 -35.89
N TYR A 617 -8.82 12.98 -34.62
CA TYR A 617 -8.80 14.03 -33.60
C TYR A 617 -7.36 14.49 -33.36
N LEU A 618 -6.81 15.22 -34.35
CA LEU A 618 -5.48 15.84 -34.30
C LEU A 618 -5.54 17.32 -33.84
N GLU A 619 -6.44 17.64 -32.92
CA GLU A 619 -6.52 18.99 -32.36
C GLU A 619 -5.18 19.38 -31.70
N GLY A 620 -4.63 20.53 -32.10
CA GLY A 620 -3.37 21.07 -31.57
C GLY A 620 -2.08 20.66 -32.30
N ASN A 621 -2.13 19.79 -33.31
CA ASN A 621 -0.94 19.44 -34.11
C ASN A 621 -0.62 20.51 -35.19
N LEU A 622 0.63 20.56 -35.68
CA LEU A 622 1.01 21.43 -36.80
C LEU A 622 0.22 21.07 -38.07
N GLN A 623 -0.22 22.06 -38.87
CA GLN A 623 -1.03 21.84 -40.08
C GLN A 623 -0.44 20.77 -41.01
N MET A 624 0.87 20.87 -41.28
CA MET A 624 1.59 19.93 -42.14
C MET A 624 1.57 18.46 -41.64
N VAL A 625 1.43 18.25 -40.32
CA VAL A 625 1.25 16.90 -39.75
C VAL A 625 -0.17 16.40 -39.98
N ARG A 626 -1.16 17.29 -39.83
CA ARG A 626 -2.58 16.97 -40.07
C ARG A 626 -2.78 16.53 -41.51
N ASP A 627 -2.31 17.34 -42.47
CA ASP A 627 -2.44 17.05 -43.91
C ASP A 627 -1.85 15.68 -44.28
N SER A 628 -0.73 15.28 -43.67
CA SER A 628 -0.08 13.99 -43.94
C SER A 628 -0.79 12.78 -43.33
N LEU A 629 -1.41 12.96 -42.17
CA LEU A 629 -2.11 11.89 -41.45
C LEU A 629 -3.56 11.73 -41.95
N ASP A 630 -4.22 12.82 -42.31
CA ASP A 630 -5.58 12.81 -42.89
C ASP A 630 -5.60 12.00 -44.19
N LEU A 631 -4.58 12.14 -45.04
CA LEU A 631 -4.43 11.29 -46.23
C LEU A 631 -4.33 9.80 -45.87
N PHE A 632 -3.53 9.45 -44.86
CA PHE A 632 -3.34 8.07 -44.42
C PHE A 632 -4.64 7.43 -43.90
N PHE A 633 -5.45 8.15 -43.12
CA PHE A 633 -6.73 7.60 -42.61
C PHE A 633 -7.78 7.42 -43.70
N ASN A 634 -7.66 8.15 -44.82
CA ASN A 634 -8.56 8.04 -45.96
C ASN A 634 -8.04 7.10 -47.07
N GLU A 635 -6.84 6.51 -46.91
CA GLU A 635 -6.33 5.49 -47.83
C GLU A 635 -7.22 4.23 -47.79
N PRO A 636 -7.61 3.67 -48.95
CA PRO A 636 -8.46 2.47 -49.00
C PRO A 636 -7.92 1.32 -48.15
N GLY A 637 -8.78 0.76 -47.28
CA GLY A 637 -8.47 -0.38 -46.43
C GLY A 637 -7.74 -0.05 -45.11
N VAL A 638 -7.27 1.19 -44.88
CA VAL A 638 -6.60 1.54 -43.62
C VAL A 638 -7.55 1.44 -42.43
N GLN A 639 -8.75 2.02 -42.53
CA GLN A 639 -9.77 1.97 -41.47
C GLN A 639 -10.19 0.54 -41.14
N GLU A 640 -10.40 -0.29 -42.17
CA GLU A 640 -10.75 -1.71 -42.00
C GLU A 640 -9.61 -2.49 -41.33
N ASN A 641 -8.36 -2.23 -41.71
CA ASN A 641 -7.20 -2.87 -41.10
C ASN A 641 -7.06 -2.54 -39.62
N LEU A 642 -7.28 -1.27 -39.23
CA LEU A 642 -7.24 -0.83 -37.82
C LEU A 642 -8.28 -1.55 -36.95
N LEU A 643 -9.47 -1.85 -37.50
CA LEU A 643 -10.58 -2.47 -36.77
C LEU A 643 -10.67 -3.99 -36.94
N SER A 644 -9.83 -4.57 -37.80
CA SER A 644 -9.90 -5.99 -38.18
C SER A 644 -9.82 -6.97 -37.00
N GLN A 645 -9.02 -6.67 -35.98
CA GLN A 645 -8.87 -7.55 -34.80
C GLN A 645 -10.16 -7.59 -33.97
N PHE A 646 -10.83 -6.44 -33.80
CA PHE A 646 -12.11 -6.34 -33.11
C PHE A 646 -13.20 -7.08 -33.90
N ARG A 647 -13.32 -6.79 -35.21
CA ARG A 647 -14.30 -7.43 -36.10
C ARG A 647 -14.18 -8.95 -36.15
N LYS A 648 -12.97 -9.51 -36.07
CA LYS A 648 -12.74 -10.96 -36.18
C LYS A 648 -12.93 -11.74 -34.89
N LYS A 649 -12.68 -11.13 -33.73
CA LYS A 649 -12.53 -11.85 -32.46
C LYS A 649 -13.50 -11.42 -31.37
N LEU A 650 -14.06 -10.21 -31.43
CA LEU A 650 -15.07 -9.77 -30.48
C LEU A 650 -16.45 -10.23 -30.94
N ARG A 651 -17.19 -10.95 -30.10
CA ARG A 651 -18.52 -11.52 -30.37
C ARG A 651 -19.45 -11.27 -29.19
N GLY A 652 -20.77 -11.35 -29.42
CA GLY A 652 -21.79 -11.18 -28.38
C GLY A 652 -21.91 -9.77 -27.79
N VAL A 653 -21.24 -8.75 -28.34
CA VAL A 653 -21.34 -7.37 -27.84
C VAL A 653 -22.46 -6.64 -28.59
N GLN A 654 -23.58 -6.45 -27.90
CA GLN A 654 -24.78 -5.80 -28.45
C GLN A 654 -24.65 -4.27 -28.52
N THR A 655 -23.93 -3.66 -27.57
CA THR A 655 -23.76 -2.21 -27.44
C THR A 655 -22.37 -1.75 -27.91
N LEU A 656 -22.17 -1.70 -29.23
CA LEU A 656 -20.94 -1.20 -29.86
C LEU A 656 -21.16 0.14 -30.57
N GLN A 657 -20.39 1.14 -30.18
CA GLN A 657 -20.30 2.41 -30.91
C GLN A 657 -19.03 2.48 -31.73
N ILE A 658 -19.15 2.98 -32.97
CA ILE A 658 -18.01 3.18 -33.86
C ILE A 658 -18.12 4.57 -34.47
N ALA A 659 -17.04 5.35 -34.39
CA ALA A 659 -16.95 6.71 -34.90
C ALA A 659 -15.66 6.92 -35.71
N GLY A 660 -15.67 7.92 -36.60
CA GLY A 660 -14.49 8.33 -37.39
C GLY A 660 -14.17 7.43 -38.60
N ILE A 661 -15.11 6.61 -39.05
CA ILE A 661 -15.00 5.76 -40.25
C ILE A 661 -16.25 5.88 -41.13
N ASP A 662 -16.18 5.30 -42.33
CA ASP A 662 -17.35 5.16 -43.21
C ASP A 662 -18.53 4.43 -42.53
N THR A 663 -19.74 4.96 -42.72
CA THR A 663 -20.95 4.45 -42.06
C THR A 663 -21.28 3.00 -42.46
N SER A 664 -21.04 2.61 -43.72
CA SER A 664 -21.31 1.23 -44.17
C SER A 664 -20.34 0.24 -43.52
N LEU A 665 -19.07 0.62 -43.38
CA LEU A 665 -18.06 -0.18 -42.67
C LEU A 665 -18.41 -0.30 -41.17
N ALA A 666 -18.83 0.79 -40.54
CA ALA A 666 -19.27 0.79 -39.14
C ALA A 666 -20.44 -0.18 -38.91
N THR A 667 -21.46 -0.14 -39.78
CA THR A 667 -22.62 -1.05 -39.69
C THR A 667 -22.19 -2.50 -39.83
N ALA A 668 -21.40 -2.83 -40.85
CA ALA A 668 -20.93 -4.20 -41.08
C ALA A 668 -20.11 -4.76 -39.90
N ILE A 669 -19.27 -3.93 -39.26
CA ILE A 669 -18.50 -4.34 -38.08
C ILE A 669 -19.41 -4.58 -36.87
N LYS A 670 -20.40 -3.71 -36.63
CA LYS A 670 -21.37 -3.87 -35.55
C LYS A 670 -22.18 -5.16 -35.71
N GLU A 671 -22.68 -5.42 -36.91
CA GLU A 671 -23.42 -6.65 -37.23
C GLU A 671 -22.57 -7.91 -37.01
N ASP A 672 -21.29 -7.89 -37.38
CA ASP A 672 -20.40 -9.02 -37.17
C ASP A 672 -20.04 -9.27 -35.70
N ILE A 673 -19.89 -8.20 -34.90
CA ILE A 673 -19.55 -8.28 -33.47
C ILE A 673 -20.78 -8.66 -32.61
N ALA A 674 -21.99 -8.29 -33.04
CA ALA A 674 -23.22 -8.65 -32.34
C ALA A 674 -23.60 -10.14 -32.45
N LYS A 675 -22.98 -10.88 -33.39
CA LYS A 675 -23.19 -12.32 -33.54
C LYS A 675 -22.72 -13.08 -32.31
N ASP A 676 -23.49 -14.10 -31.93
CA ASP A 676 -23.16 -15.02 -30.85
C ASP A 676 -21.81 -15.72 -31.08
N GLU A 677 -21.02 -15.87 -30.02
CA GLU A 677 -19.73 -16.55 -30.06
C GLU A 677 -19.91 -18.07 -30.22
N TRP A 678 -20.89 -18.64 -29.50
CA TRP A 678 -21.20 -20.06 -29.51
C TRP A 678 -22.57 -20.31 -30.10
N THR A 679 -22.62 -21.10 -31.18
CA THR A 679 -23.87 -21.35 -31.93
C THR A 679 -24.18 -22.84 -32.11
N ASP A 680 -23.19 -23.74 -31.92
CA ASP A 680 -23.37 -25.19 -32.09
C ASP A 680 -23.06 -25.94 -30.78
N PRO A 681 -24.08 -26.52 -30.11
CA PRO A 681 -23.91 -27.30 -28.88
C PRO A 681 -22.88 -28.44 -29.02
N LYS A 682 -22.79 -29.09 -30.19
CA LYS A 682 -21.87 -30.22 -30.39
C LYS A 682 -20.44 -29.75 -30.49
N ALA A 683 -20.19 -28.66 -31.21
CA ALA A 683 -18.87 -28.05 -31.32
C ALA A 683 -18.38 -27.56 -29.94
N VAL A 684 -19.25 -26.94 -29.15
CA VAL A 684 -18.94 -26.49 -27.78
C VAL A 684 -18.51 -27.68 -26.90
N LEU A 685 -19.31 -28.75 -26.87
CA LEU A 685 -18.95 -29.93 -26.06
C LEU A 685 -17.67 -30.58 -26.55
N ALA A 686 -17.45 -30.68 -27.86
CA ALA A 686 -16.23 -31.26 -28.43
C ALA A 686 -14.99 -30.47 -28.03
N ASP A 687 -15.05 -29.14 -28.07
CA ASP A 687 -13.94 -28.26 -27.68
C ASP A 687 -13.64 -28.33 -26.18
N LEU A 688 -14.67 -28.33 -25.34
CA LEU A 688 -14.52 -28.47 -23.89
C LEU A 688 -13.98 -29.85 -23.51
N GLN A 689 -14.41 -30.92 -24.18
CA GLN A 689 -13.86 -32.27 -23.98
C GLN A 689 -12.39 -32.34 -24.41
N ALA A 690 -12.03 -31.77 -25.55
CA ALA A 690 -10.64 -31.69 -26.00
C ALA A 690 -9.78 -30.90 -25.01
N THR A 691 -10.29 -29.80 -24.47
CA THR A 691 -9.59 -28.98 -23.47
C THR A 691 -9.42 -29.71 -22.14
N LYS A 692 -10.47 -30.40 -21.66
CA LYS A 692 -10.37 -31.29 -20.50
C LYS A 692 -9.27 -32.34 -20.70
N GLN A 693 -9.22 -32.97 -21.89
CA GLN A 693 -8.21 -33.98 -22.22
C GLN A 693 -6.79 -33.38 -22.26
N ARG A 694 -6.60 -32.19 -22.84
CA ARG A 694 -5.31 -31.49 -22.81
C ARG A 694 -4.83 -31.22 -21.39
N GLY A 695 -5.72 -30.83 -20.48
CA GLY A 695 -5.37 -30.67 -19.07
C GLY A 695 -4.99 -31.99 -18.41
N ILE A 696 -5.67 -33.10 -18.74
CA ILE A 696 -5.32 -34.45 -18.26
C ILE A 696 -3.93 -34.86 -18.77
N ASP A 697 -3.63 -34.58 -20.04
CA ASP A 697 -2.34 -34.91 -20.63
C ASP A 697 -1.20 -34.08 -20.00
N ALA A 698 -1.42 -32.79 -19.75
CA ALA A 698 -0.50 -31.93 -19.00
C ALA A 698 -0.29 -32.43 -17.56
N PHE A 699 -1.36 -32.86 -16.88
CA PHE A 699 -1.29 -33.43 -15.54
C PHE A 699 -0.47 -34.72 -15.51
N LYS A 700 -0.68 -35.62 -16.49
CA LYS A 700 0.11 -36.86 -16.65
C LYS A 700 1.58 -36.56 -16.96
N ALA A 701 1.85 -35.49 -17.69
CA ALA A 701 3.19 -34.98 -17.95
C ALA A 701 3.85 -34.28 -16.72
N LYS A 702 3.14 -34.21 -15.57
CA LYS A 702 3.56 -33.50 -14.35
C LYS A 702 3.68 -31.99 -14.52
N GLU A 703 3.07 -31.42 -15.55
CA GLU A 703 2.97 -29.96 -15.75
C GLU A 703 1.75 -29.41 -15.00
N LEU A 704 1.80 -29.50 -13.67
CA LEU A 704 0.64 -29.28 -12.81
C LEU A 704 0.02 -27.88 -12.96
N ARG A 705 0.84 -26.83 -13.03
CA ARG A 705 0.34 -25.46 -13.25
C ARG A 705 -0.32 -25.29 -14.61
N LEU A 706 0.24 -25.90 -15.66
CA LEU A 706 -0.36 -25.87 -16.98
C LEU A 706 -1.72 -26.60 -16.98
N ALA A 707 -1.78 -27.77 -16.34
CA ALA A 707 -3.02 -28.52 -16.19
C ALA A 707 -4.10 -27.70 -15.48
N SER A 708 -3.77 -27.11 -14.32
CA SER A 708 -4.69 -26.24 -13.57
C SER A 708 -5.19 -25.09 -14.43
N LYS A 709 -4.28 -24.36 -15.09
CA LYS A 709 -4.62 -23.21 -15.93
C LYS A 709 -5.55 -23.59 -17.09
N ILE A 710 -5.29 -24.70 -17.78
CA ILE A 710 -6.12 -25.17 -18.90
C ILE A 710 -7.55 -25.45 -18.43
N TRP A 711 -7.69 -26.10 -17.28
CA TRP A 711 -9.01 -26.38 -16.72
C TRP A 711 -9.69 -25.11 -16.21
N GLU A 712 -9.00 -24.24 -15.47
CA GLU A 712 -9.55 -22.96 -14.98
C GLU A 712 -10.07 -22.07 -16.12
N GLU A 713 -9.30 -21.95 -17.22
CA GLU A 713 -9.75 -21.21 -18.42
C GLU A 713 -11.04 -21.83 -19.02
N ALA A 714 -11.11 -23.16 -19.11
CA ALA A 714 -12.30 -23.85 -19.64
C ALA A 714 -13.52 -23.75 -18.70
N ILE A 715 -13.32 -23.81 -17.39
CA ILE A 715 -14.40 -23.64 -16.41
C ILE A 715 -14.98 -22.21 -16.54
N ASN A 716 -14.13 -21.19 -16.70
CA ASN A 716 -14.57 -19.82 -16.93
C ASN A 716 -15.32 -19.67 -18.26
N ASP A 717 -14.88 -20.35 -19.33
CA ASP A 717 -15.62 -20.35 -20.60
C ASP A 717 -17.02 -20.98 -20.47
N ILE A 718 -17.19 -22.02 -19.65
CA ILE A 718 -18.51 -22.61 -19.38
C ILE A 718 -19.44 -21.60 -18.69
N GLU A 719 -18.97 -20.89 -17.66
CA GLU A 719 -19.77 -19.87 -17.00
C GLU A 719 -20.07 -18.68 -17.93
N ARG A 720 -19.15 -18.31 -18.82
CA ARG A 720 -19.40 -17.31 -19.86
C ARG A 720 -20.48 -17.76 -20.85
N ILE A 721 -20.43 -19.01 -21.30
CA ILE A 721 -21.46 -19.59 -22.18
C ILE A 721 -22.81 -19.50 -21.48
N HIS A 722 -22.89 -19.89 -20.21
CA HIS A 722 -24.10 -19.88 -19.39
C HIS A 722 -24.71 -18.48 -19.20
N GLN A 723 -23.88 -17.46 -19.07
CA GLN A 723 -24.33 -16.06 -18.91
C GLN A 723 -24.57 -15.33 -20.25
N SER A 724 -24.21 -15.92 -21.38
CA SER A 724 -24.28 -15.26 -22.69
C SER A 724 -25.64 -15.39 -23.39
N SER A 725 -25.88 -14.57 -24.42
CA SER A 725 -27.01 -14.72 -25.34
C SER A 725 -27.02 -16.09 -26.04
N SER A 726 -25.84 -16.70 -26.24
CA SER A 726 -25.71 -18.06 -26.76
C SER A 726 -26.45 -19.08 -25.89
N TRP A 727 -26.51 -18.91 -24.57
CA TRP A 727 -27.12 -19.89 -23.65
C TRP A 727 -28.54 -20.26 -24.08
N ARG A 728 -29.36 -19.25 -24.38
CA ARG A 728 -30.75 -19.45 -24.80
C ARG A 728 -30.85 -20.27 -26.08
N SER A 729 -29.96 -20.03 -27.04
CA SER A 729 -29.94 -20.76 -28.31
C SER A 729 -29.40 -22.19 -28.14
N LEU A 730 -28.37 -22.37 -27.32
CA LEU A 730 -27.73 -23.67 -27.06
C LEU A 730 -28.62 -24.60 -26.22
N THR A 731 -29.49 -24.03 -25.39
CA THR A 731 -30.43 -24.74 -24.51
C THR A 731 -31.89 -24.70 -25.01
N ALA A 732 -32.14 -24.15 -26.21
CA ALA A 732 -33.46 -24.11 -26.82
C ALA A 732 -33.98 -25.54 -27.07
N SER A 733 -35.23 -25.79 -26.69
CA SER A 733 -35.98 -27.06 -26.81
C SER A 733 -35.30 -28.30 -26.22
N ASP A 734 -35.68 -28.69 -25.00
CA ASP A 734 -35.43 -29.99 -24.34
C ASP A 734 -34.01 -30.61 -24.41
N ASN A 735 -32.99 -29.81 -24.72
CA ASN A 735 -31.61 -30.28 -24.76
C ASN A 735 -30.97 -30.36 -23.37
N THR A 736 -31.66 -31.01 -22.42
CA THR A 736 -31.14 -31.33 -21.09
C THR A 736 -29.91 -32.23 -21.16
N THR A 737 -29.72 -32.94 -22.28
CA THR A 737 -28.51 -33.71 -22.58
C THR A 737 -27.27 -32.82 -22.77
N PHE A 738 -27.40 -31.68 -23.46
CA PHE A 738 -26.31 -30.71 -23.56
C PHE A 738 -25.94 -30.14 -22.20
N ILE A 739 -26.95 -29.67 -21.44
CA ILE A 739 -26.74 -29.13 -20.08
C ILE A 739 -26.06 -30.18 -19.21
N GLY A 740 -26.61 -31.39 -19.10
CA GLY A 740 -26.02 -32.46 -18.29
C GLY A 740 -24.59 -32.81 -18.70
N SER A 741 -24.29 -32.84 -20.00
CA SER A 741 -22.92 -33.08 -20.49
C SER A 741 -21.97 -31.92 -20.15
N LEU A 742 -22.46 -30.69 -20.19
CA LEU A 742 -21.71 -29.49 -19.83
C LEU A 742 -21.41 -29.46 -18.33
N VAL A 743 -22.41 -29.71 -17.48
CA VAL A 743 -22.25 -29.77 -16.02
C VAL A 743 -21.30 -30.90 -15.62
N GLU A 744 -21.38 -32.06 -16.27
CA GLU A 744 -20.44 -33.16 -16.05
C GLU A 744 -18.98 -32.75 -16.35
N ILE A 745 -18.74 -32.05 -17.47
CA ILE A 745 -17.41 -31.55 -17.81
C ILE A 745 -16.95 -30.49 -16.82
N TYR A 746 -17.83 -29.56 -16.45
CA TYR A 746 -17.59 -28.50 -15.47
C TYR A 746 -17.19 -29.07 -14.10
N PHE A 747 -17.98 -30.02 -13.58
CA PHE A 747 -17.76 -30.72 -12.33
C PHE A 747 -16.40 -31.44 -12.31
N GLN A 748 -16.09 -32.19 -13.38
CA GLN A 748 -14.82 -32.90 -13.48
C GLN A 748 -13.61 -31.95 -13.51
N MET A 749 -13.70 -30.84 -14.24
CA MET A 749 -12.60 -29.87 -14.30
C MET A 749 -12.40 -29.16 -12.96
N CYS A 750 -13.47 -28.78 -12.25
CA CYS A 750 -13.38 -28.21 -10.91
C CYS A 750 -12.66 -29.16 -9.95
N LEU A 751 -13.06 -30.44 -9.90
CA LEU A 751 -12.38 -31.45 -9.06
C LEU A 751 -10.91 -31.68 -9.46
N ASN A 752 -10.60 -31.61 -10.76
CA ASN A 752 -9.23 -31.74 -11.25
C ASN A 752 -8.34 -30.56 -10.81
N VAL A 753 -8.86 -29.33 -10.85
CA VAL A 753 -8.19 -28.14 -10.33
C VAL A 753 -7.99 -28.26 -8.82
N THR A 754 -9.03 -28.60 -8.05
CA THR A 754 -8.91 -28.83 -6.60
C THR A 754 -7.82 -29.85 -6.28
N ARG A 755 -7.74 -30.93 -7.05
CA ARG A 755 -6.68 -31.95 -6.87
C ARG A 755 -5.28 -31.38 -7.10
N VAL A 756 -5.09 -30.56 -8.12
CA VAL A 756 -3.78 -29.93 -8.37
C VAL A 756 -3.43 -28.98 -7.24
N GLN A 757 -4.35 -28.12 -6.84
CA GLN A 757 -4.11 -27.10 -5.83
C GLN A 757 -3.83 -27.68 -4.44
N LEU A 758 -4.51 -28.77 -4.05
CA LEU A 758 -4.18 -29.50 -2.81
C LEU A 758 -2.76 -30.10 -2.81
N ASN A 759 -2.18 -30.43 -3.97
CA ASN A 759 -0.77 -30.81 -4.00
C ASN A 759 0.15 -29.61 -3.69
N GLY A 760 -0.29 -28.41 -4.04
CA GLY A 760 0.38 -27.13 -3.77
C GLY A 760 0.41 -26.73 -2.30
N THR A 761 -0.59 -27.17 -1.50
CA THR A 761 -0.61 -26.92 -0.05
C THR A 761 0.44 -27.78 0.67
N GLU A 762 0.73 -28.98 0.17
CA GLU A 762 1.77 -29.85 0.71
C GLU A 762 3.17 -29.49 0.18
N LYS A 763 3.29 -29.25 -1.13
CA LYS A 763 4.57 -29.06 -1.82
C LYS A 763 4.49 -27.97 -2.88
N PRO A 764 5.52 -27.11 -3.01
CA PRO A 764 5.53 -26.09 -4.06
C PRO A 764 5.38 -26.68 -5.45
N ILE A 765 4.45 -26.13 -6.24
CA ILE A 765 4.26 -26.51 -7.64
C ILE A 765 5.13 -25.63 -8.55
N SER A 766 5.97 -26.27 -9.36
CA SER A 766 6.80 -25.57 -10.33
C SER A 766 5.97 -24.69 -11.28
N GLY A 767 6.45 -23.47 -11.50
CA GLY A 767 5.81 -22.47 -12.35
C GLY A 767 4.93 -21.46 -11.61
N TYR A 768 4.53 -21.72 -10.36
CA TYR A 768 3.90 -20.69 -9.53
C TYR A 768 4.95 -19.68 -9.01
N PRO A 769 4.61 -18.38 -8.90
CA PRO A 769 5.54 -17.39 -8.37
C PRO A 769 5.84 -17.67 -6.90
N LYS A 770 7.00 -17.24 -6.39
CA LYS A 770 7.38 -17.48 -4.98
C LYS A 770 6.41 -16.86 -3.98
N SER A 771 5.71 -15.81 -4.38
CA SER A 771 4.65 -15.18 -3.58
C SER A 771 3.37 -16.02 -3.49
N HIS A 772 3.21 -17.06 -4.33
CA HIS A 772 2.06 -17.95 -4.29
C HIS A 772 2.24 -18.93 -3.12
N SER A 773 1.66 -18.58 -1.98
CA SER A 773 1.77 -19.34 -0.73
C SER A 773 0.95 -20.62 -0.77
N ARG A 774 1.16 -21.49 0.24
CA ARG A 774 0.31 -22.66 0.48
C ARG A 774 -1.15 -22.26 0.75
N PHE A 775 -1.38 -21.11 1.38
CA PHE A 775 -2.72 -20.53 1.56
C PHE A 775 -3.38 -20.14 0.23
N ALA A 776 -2.63 -19.54 -0.70
CA ALA A 776 -3.16 -19.21 -2.02
C ALA A 776 -3.59 -20.47 -2.81
N HIS A 777 -2.84 -21.57 -2.69
CA HIS A 777 -3.25 -22.86 -3.23
C HIS A 777 -4.55 -23.37 -2.58
N LEU A 778 -4.67 -23.27 -1.26
CA LEU A 778 -5.88 -23.67 -0.52
C LEU A 778 -7.11 -22.84 -0.94
N GLU A 779 -6.99 -21.53 -1.07
CA GLU A 779 -8.07 -20.64 -1.50
C GLU A 779 -8.63 -21.03 -2.87
N ILE A 780 -7.75 -21.31 -3.85
CA ILE A 780 -8.19 -21.77 -5.18
C ILE A 780 -8.89 -23.12 -5.09
N ALA A 781 -8.39 -24.04 -4.25
CA ALA A 781 -8.99 -25.36 -4.06
C ALA A 781 -10.42 -25.27 -3.49
N VAL A 782 -10.61 -24.46 -2.45
CA VAL A 782 -11.91 -24.20 -1.81
C VAL A 782 -12.86 -23.51 -2.79
N HIS A 783 -12.38 -22.51 -3.54
CA HIS A 783 -13.20 -21.81 -4.52
C HIS A 783 -13.81 -22.74 -5.59
N GLN A 784 -13.07 -23.77 -6.03
CA GLN A 784 -13.65 -24.76 -6.96
C GLN A 784 -14.71 -25.66 -6.31
N ILE A 785 -14.62 -25.92 -5.00
CA ILE A 785 -15.64 -26.66 -4.26
C ILE A 785 -16.92 -25.83 -4.18
N ASP A 786 -16.81 -24.53 -3.89
CA ASP A 786 -17.95 -23.61 -3.84
C ASP A 786 -18.63 -23.48 -5.20
N ARG A 787 -17.84 -23.42 -6.28
CA ARG A 787 -18.35 -23.45 -7.67
C ARG A 787 -19.18 -24.69 -7.96
N ILE A 788 -18.75 -25.86 -7.48
CA ILE A 788 -19.53 -27.11 -7.59
C ILE A 788 -20.80 -27.04 -6.74
N ALA A 789 -20.74 -26.49 -5.52
CA ALA A 789 -21.91 -26.34 -4.67
C ALA A 789 -22.98 -25.45 -5.33
N ASN A 790 -22.57 -24.31 -5.88
CA ASN A 790 -23.45 -23.42 -6.64
C ASN A 790 -23.99 -24.10 -7.90
N ALA A 791 -23.13 -24.80 -8.65
CA ALA A 791 -23.49 -25.60 -9.84
C ALA A 791 -24.65 -26.60 -9.61
N ARG A 792 -24.90 -26.98 -8.35
CA ARG A 792 -25.90 -27.98 -7.94
C ARG A 792 -27.18 -27.37 -7.36
N THR A 793 -27.23 -26.05 -7.16
CA THR A 793 -28.45 -25.39 -6.70
C THR A 793 -29.53 -25.47 -7.77
N GLU A 794 -30.79 -25.59 -7.34
CA GLU A 794 -31.95 -25.55 -8.24
C GLU A 794 -31.95 -24.25 -9.04
N ASP A 795 -32.46 -24.31 -10.28
CA ASP A 795 -32.60 -23.20 -11.22
C ASP A 795 -31.29 -22.58 -11.72
N TRP A 796 -30.14 -23.00 -11.23
CA TRP A 796 -28.89 -22.34 -11.57
C TRP A 796 -28.57 -22.44 -13.07
N TRP A 797 -28.59 -23.65 -13.63
CA TRP A 797 -28.35 -23.82 -15.07
C TRP A 797 -29.56 -23.41 -15.92
N LYS A 798 -30.76 -23.76 -15.47
CA LYS A 798 -32.03 -23.48 -16.13
C LYS A 798 -33.15 -23.64 -15.11
N GLU A 799 -34.18 -22.81 -15.20
CA GLU A 799 -35.41 -22.93 -14.41
C GLU A 799 -35.97 -24.37 -14.47
N GLY A 800 -36.25 -24.95 -13.31
CA GLY A 800 -36.73 -26.31 -13.11
C GLY A 800 -35.69 -27.41 -13.37
N TYR A 801 -34.39 -27.09 -13.49
CA TYR A 801 -33.33 -28.06 -13.72
C TYR A 801 -32.37 -28.15 -12.53
N THR A 802 -32.24 -29.36 -11.99
CA THR A 802 -31.23 -29.72 -10.99
C THR A 802 -30.36 -30.84 -11.56
N TRP A 803 -29.03 -30.68 -11.43
CA TRP A 803 -28.09 -31.73 -11.78
C TRP A 803 -27.63 -32.46 -10.52
N GLU A 804 -27.79 -33.78 -10.50
CA GLU A 804 -27.33 -34.60 -9.40
C GLU A 804 -26.10 -35.44 -9.80
N PRO A 805 -24.97 -35.30 -9.09
CA PRO A 805 -23.82 -36.19 -9.25
C PRO A 805 -24.16 -37.61 -8.83
N SER A 806 -23.56 -38.60 -9.49
CA SER A 806 -23.56 -39.99 -9.03
C SER A 806 -22.94 -40.13 -7.64
N GLU A 807 -23.28 -41.19 -6.89
CA GLU A 807 -22.71 -41.46 -5.57
C GLU A 807 -21.17 -41.46 -5.57
N ALA A 808 -20.56 -42.01 -6.63
CA ALA A 808 -19.11 -42.00 -6.79
C ALA A 808 -18.51 -40.60 -6.99
N GLN A 809 -19.28 -39.67 -7.59
CA GLN A 809 -18.89 -38.27 -7.73
C GLN A 809 -19.09 -37.51 -6.42
N VAL A 810 -20.17 -37.78 -5.69
CA VAL A 810 -20.41 -37.23 -4.33
C VAL A 810 -19.26 -37.63 -3.40
N ALA A 811 -18.88 -38.90 -3.38
CA ALA A 811 -17.75 -39.39 -2.58
C ALA A 811 -16.45 -38.64 -2.92
N LYS A 812 -16.15 -38.44 -4.21
CA LYS A 812 -14.96 -37.67 -4.65
C LYS A 812 -15.01 -36.21 -4.23
N LEU A 813 -16.17 -35.57 -4.32
CA LEU A 813 -16.38 -34.18 -3.91
C LEU A 813 -16.16 -34.03 -2.40
N LEU A 814 -16.82 -34.87 -1.60
CA LEU A 814 -16.71 -34.86 -0.14
C LEU A 814 -15.27 -35.14 0.30
N PHE A 815 -14.59 -36.09 -0.33
CA PHE A 815 -13.19 -36.37 -0.06
C PHE A 815 -12.31 -35.14 -0.33
N ARG A 816 -12.47 -34.48 -1.48
CA ARG A 816 -11.70 -33.26 -1.80
C ARG A 816 -12.00 -32.11 -0.84
N HIS A 817 -13.24 -31.96 -0.42
CA HIS A 817 -13.64 -30.97 0.58
C HIS A 817 -13.00 -31.27 1.94
N ALA A 818 -12.98 -32.53 2.38
CA ALA A 818 -12.30 -32.94 3.60
C ALA A 818 -10.79 -32.67 3.55
N MET A 819 -10.15 -32.90 2.40
CA MET A 819 -8.73 -32.57 2.20
C MET A 819 -8.45 -31.06 2.23
N CYS A 820 -9.41 -30.21 1.84
CA CYS A 820 -9.27 -28.76 2.02
C CYS A 820 -9.27 -28.39 3.50
N PHE A 821 -10.20 -28.93 4.30
CA PHE A 821 -10.20 -28.72 5.76
C PHE A 821 -8.93 -29.27 6.43
N LYS A 822 -8.44 -30.44 5.99
CA LYS A 822 -7.16 -30.98 6.44
C LYS A 822 -6.02 -29.99 6.18
N ALA A 823 -5.93 -29.48 4.95
CA ALA A 823 -4.87 -28.54 4.59
C ALA A 823 -4.98 -27.23 5.38
N ASP A 824 -6.18 -26.73 5.60
CA ASP A 824 -6.46 -25.53 6.42
C ASP A 824 -6.04 -25.73 7.88
N ALA A 825 -6.43 -26.85 8.48
CA ALA A 825 -6.07 -27.21 9.85
C ALA A 825 -4.54 -27.31 10.02
N LEU A 826 -3.84 -27.94 9.09
CA LEU A 826 -2.38 -28.10 9.16
C LEU A 826 -1.62 -26.79 8.89
N LEU A 827 -2.19 -25.85 8.13
CA LEU A 827 -1.55 -24.58 7.83
C LEU A 827 -1.74 -23.55 8.96
N ASN A 828 -2.88 -23.58 9.65
CA ASN A 828 -3.21 -22.69 10.76
C ASN A 828 -2.96 -23.31 12.14
N ASP A 829 -2.56 -24.58 12.18
CA ASP A 829 -2.41 -25.37 13.40
C ASP A 829 -3.69 -25.40 14.27
N ASP A 830 -4.85 -25.58 13.61
CA ASP A 830 -6.18 -25.46 14.21
C ASP A 830 -6.83 -26.84 14.46
N PRO A 831 -6.96 -27.29 15.73
CA PRO A 831 -7.57 -28.57 16.08
C PRO A 831 -9.09 -28.61 15.81
N GLU A 832 -9.82 -27.49 15.85
CA GLU A 832 -11.25 -27.46 15.56
C GLU A 832 -11.51 -27.76 14.07
N THR A 833 -10.74 -27.12 13.20
CA THR A 833 -10.78 -27.37 11.76
C THR A 833 -10.32 -28.79 11.42
N MET A 834 -9.41 -29.37 12.20
CA MET A 834 -9.02 -30.78 12.08
C MET A 834 -10.19 -31.73 12.38
N LEU A 835 -10.98 -31.46 13.41
CA LEU A 835 -12.18 -32.23 13.73
C LEU A 835 -13.25 -32.11 12.63
N ARG A 836 -13.38 -30.93 12.01
CA ARG A 836 -14.25 -30.73 10.83
C ARG A 836 -13.80 -31.56 9.63
N ALA A 837 -12.49 -31.73 9.43
CA ALA A 837 -11.94 -32.62 8.40
C ALA A 837 -12.27 -34.09 8.69
N LEU A 838 -12.07 -34.54 9.93
CA LEU A 838 -12.39 -35.91 10.38
C LEU A 838 -13.88 -36.23 10.21
N THR A 839 -14.76 -35.31 10.61
CA THR A 839 -16.21 -35.48 10.47
C THR A 839 -16.61 -35.65 9.00
N LYS A 840 -15.98 -34.90 8.09
CA LYS A 840 -16.22 -35.06 6.65
C LYS A 840 -15.67 -36.36 6.10
N LEU A 841 -14.49 -36.81 6.54
CA LEU A 841 -13.94 -38.11 6.15
C LEU A 841 -14.82 -39.27 6.65
N ALA A 842 -15.43 -39.16 7.83
CA ALA A 842 -16.38 -40.15 8.34
C ALA A 842 -17.61 -40.26 7.41
N VAL A 843 -18.12 -39.13 6.91
CA VAL A 843 -19.19 -39.13 5.89
C VAL A 843 -18.70 -39.78 4.59
N VAL A 844 -17.48 -39.48 4.12
CA VAL A 844 -16.90 -40.12 2.93
C VAL A 844 -16.81 -41.65 3.10
N ALA A 845 -16.39 -42.12 4.27
CA ALA A 845 -16.27 -43.55 4.58
C ALA A 845 -17.63 -44.29 4.51
N GLN A 846 -18.76 -43.61 4.72
CA GLN A 846 -20.09 -44.20 4.51
C GLN A 846 -20.35 -44.52 3.03
N TYR A 847 -19.83 -43.70 2.12
CA TYR A 847 -19.95 -43.93 0.67
C TYR A 847 -18.88 -44.90 0.14
N THR A 848 -17.70 -44.93 0.77
CA THR A 848 -16.56 -45.75 0.33
C THR A 848 -15.85 -46.45 1.51
N PRO A 849 -16.50 -47.43 2.17
CA PRO A 849 -16.02 -48.02 3.42
C PRO A 849 -14.70 -48.81 3.29
N ASP A 850 -14.36 -49.26 2.08
CA ASP A 850 -13.14 -50.02 1.79
C ASP A 850 -12.05 -49.20 1.09
N ASP A 851 -12.21 -47.88 0.96
CA ASP A 851 -11.19 -47.04 0.32
C ASP A 851 -9.98 -46.83 1.25
N VAL A 852 -8.87 -47.46 0.86
CA VAL A 852 -7.60 -47.41 1.60
C VAL A 852 -7.05 -45.99 1.73
N ALA A 853 -7.31 -45.11 0.75
CA ALA A 853 -6.87 -43.72 0.84
C ALA A 853 -7.66 -42.98 1.92
N VAL A 854 -8.97 -43.19 2.02
CA VAL A 854 -9.81 -42.56 3.06
C VAL A 854 -9.37 -43.01 4.45
N LYS A 855 -9.16 -44.32 4.65
CA LYS A 855 -8.68 -44.87 5.94
C LYS A 855 -7.35 -44.25 6.37
N ARG A 856 -6.39 -44.15 5.44
CA ARG A 856 -5.09 -43.54 5.69
C ARG A 856 -5.18 -42.08 6.11
N GLU A 857 -6.06 -41.30 5.48
CA GLU A 857 -6.23 -39.88 5.82
C GLU A 857 -6.91 -39.70 7.19
N VAL A 858 -7.82 -40.60 7.57
CA VAL A 858 -8.44 -40.63 8.91
C VAL A 858 -7.38 -40.94 9.96
N GLU A 859 -6.64 -42.05 9.80
CA GLU A 859 -5.58 -42.46 10.73
C GLU A 859 -4.55 -41.34 10.93
N PHE A 860 -4.10 -40.70 9.84
CA PHE A 860 -3.18 -39.58 9.92
C PHE A 860 -3.73 -38.40 10.73
N LEU A 861 -4.99 -38.01 10.51
CA LEU A 861 -5.58 -36.87 11.20
C LEU A 861 -5.88 -37.17 12.67
N GLU A 862 -6.27 -38.41 13.01
CA GLU A 862 -6.48 -38.83 14.40
C GLU A 862 -5.16 -38.79 15.20
N GLU A 863 -4.05 -39.27 14.60
CA GLU A 863 -2.73 -39.18 15.21
C GLU A 863 -2.30 -37.72 15.41
N GLU A 864 -2.47 -36.88 14.40
CA GLU A 864 -2.09 -35.46 14.44
C GLU A 864 -2.95 -34.63 15.40
N TYR A 865 -4.23 -34.97 15.55
CA TYR A 865 -5.13 -34.36 16.52
C TYR A 865 -4.72 -34.75 17.95
N THR A 866 -4.48 -36.04 18.19
CA THR A 866 -4.09 -36.57 19.51
C THR A 866 -2.78 -35.95 19.99
N LYS A 867 -1.77 -35.82 19.11
CA LYS A 867 -0.49 -35.18 19.45
C LYS A 867 -0.66 -33.74 19.93
N ARG A 868 -1.53 -32.96 19.27
CA ARG A 868 -1.77 -31.55 19.60
C ARG A 868 -2.54 -31.38 20.90
N MET A 869 -3.54 -32.23 21.14
CA MET A 869 -4.26 -32.22 22.41
C MET A 869 -3.33 -32.58 23.59
N MET A 870 -2.39 -33.51 23.38
CA MET A 870 -1.39 -33.87 24.39
C MET A 870 -0.33 -32.79 24.63
N SER A 871 0.03 -31.98 23.63
CA SER A 871 0.96 -30.86 23.85
C SER A 871 0.29 -29.72 24.61
N MET A 872 -0.99 -29.45 24.37
CA MET A 872 -1.75 -28.43 25.11
C MET A 872 -1.89 -28.79 26.60
N SER A 873 -2.07 -30.08 26.94
CA SER A 873 -2.15 -30.52 28.34
C SER A 873 -0.81 -30.47 29.08
N LEU A 874 0.33 -30.51 28.38
CA LEU A 874 1.66 -30.41 28.99
C LEU A 874 2.08 -28.95 29.25
N GLU A 875 1.60 -28.01 28.42
CA GLU A 875 1.79 -26.57 28.66
C GLU A 875 0.98 -26.08 29.88
N GLU A 876 -0.20 -26.66 30.13
CA GLU A 876 -0.99 -26.40 31.36
C GLU A 876 -0.31 -26.95 32.63
N GLU A 877 0.39 -28.10 32.56
CA GLU A 877 1.13 -28.65 33.71
C GLU A 877 2.44 -27.90 34.03
N GLU A 878 3.10 -27.25 33.05
CA GLU A 878 4.29 -26.41 33.29
C GLU A 878 3.92 -25.04 33.89
N GLU A 879 2.75 -24.47 33.59
CA GLU A 879 2.25 -23.25 34.25
C GLU A 879 1.90 -23.48 35.73
N ASP A 880 1.45 -24.69 36.11
CA ASP A 880 1.13 -25.05 37.50
C ASP A 880 2.37 -25.33 38.39
N GLU A 881 3.55 -25.62 37.80
CA GLU A 881 4.81 -25.79 38.56
C GLU A 881 5.54 -24.46 38.83
N GLU A 882 5.38 -23.42 38.01
CA GLU A 882 6.00 -22.10 38.25
C GLU A 882 5.29 -21.28 39.34
N ASP A 883 4.01 -21.55 39.64
CA ASP A 883 3.27 -20.90 40.74
C ASP A 883 3.56 -21.50 42.14
N ASN A 884 4.34 -22.59 42.22
CA ASN A 884 4.66 -23.27 43.50
C ASN A 884 5.95 -22.80 44.20
N ASP A 885 6.76 -21.93 43.59
CA ASP A 885 8.03 -21.46 44.17
C ASP A 885 7.94 -20.09 44.89
N GLU A 886 6.75 -19.48 44.97
CA GLU A 886 6.58 -18.14 45.58
C GLU A 886 5.51 -18.05 46.69
N MET A 887 5.37 -19.03 47.58
CA MET A 887 4.73 -18.80 48.90
C MET A 887 5.25 -19.71 50.03
N LEU A 888 6.39 -19.33 50.59
CA LEU A 888 6.74 -19.65 51.98
C LEU A 888 6.65 -18.35 52.79
N PHE A 889 5.58 -18.15 53.57
CA PHE A 889 5.60 -17.60 54.94
C PHE A 889 4.15 -17.43 55.48
N PHE A 890 3.96 -17.87 56.74
CA PHE A 890 2.87 -17.65 57.70
C PHE A 890 1.86 -18.79 57.98
N ASP A 891 2.20 -19.53 59.05
CA ASP A 891 1.45 -19.88 60.26
C ASP A 891 0.00 -20.43 60.22
N GLU A 892 -0.08 -21.67 60.74
CA GLU A 892 -1.04 -22.25 61.71
C GLU A 892 -2.45 -21.63 61.82
N ASP A 893 -3.50 -22.37 61.42
CA ASP A 893 -4.44 -23.02 62.36
C ASP A 893 -5.66 -23.69 61.67
N ASN A 894 -5.94 -24.92 62.12
CA ASN A 894 -7.25 -25.57 62.32
C ASN A 894 -8.16 -26.12 61.16
N PHE A 895 -8.34 -27.46 61.23
CA PHE A 895 -9.59 -28.28 61.11
C PHE A 895 -10.44 -28.20 59.83
N GLY A 896 -10.99 -29.27 59.24
CA GLY A 896 -11.16 -30.70 59.55
C GLY A 896 -12.00 -31.33 58.40
N GLU A 897 -11.64 -32.52 57.93
CA GLU A 897 -12.41 -33.79 58.07
C GLU A 897 -13.59 -34.04 57.09
N TYR A 898 -13.45 -35.15 56.34
CA TYR A 898 -14.46 -36.04 55.71
C TYR A 898 -15.30 -35.53 54.51
N SER A 899 -15.76 -36.32 53.54
CA SER A 899 -15.54 -37.69 53.03
C SER A 899 -16.46 -37.87 51.80
N ASP A 900 -15.96 -38.57 50.78
CA ASP A 900 -16.60 -39.54 49.86
C ASP A 900 -18.12 -39.61 49.59
N GLU A 901 -18.40 -39.94 48.31
CA GLU A 901 -19.48 -40.76 47.73
C GLU A 901 -20.83 -40.12 47.31
N ASP A 902 -20.97 -39.97 45.98
CA ASP A 902 -21.93 -40.61 45.04
C ASP A 902 -23.46 -40.73 45.33
N GLU A 903 -24.18 -40.69 44.19
CA GLU A 903 -25.55 -41.16 43.88
C GLU A 903 -26.75 -40.17 43.96
N GLU A 904 -27.12 -39.69 42.76
CA GLU A 904 -28.42 -39.75 42.07
C GLU A 904 -29.77 -39.77 42.85
N ASP A 905 -30.65 -38.88 42.34
CA ASP A 905 -32.08 -39.04 42.02
C ASP A 905 -33.23 -38.47 42.90
N GLU A 906 -33.95 -37.57 42.22
CA GLU A 906 -35.42 -37.42 42.07
C GLU A 906 -36.30 -36.48 42.96
N GLU A 907 -36.96 -35.55 42.21
CA GLU A 907 -38.34 -34.99 42.34
C GLU A 907 -38.66 -34.02 43.52
N GLU A 908 -39.48 -32.96 43.42
CA GLU A 908 -40.37 -32.38 42.41
C GLU A 908 -40.82 -30.95 42.85
N ASP A 909 -41.41 -30.20 41.91
CA ASP A 909 -42.46 -29.15 42.03
C ASP A 909 -42.17 -27.68 42.45
N GLU A 910 -42.38 -26.75 41.49
CA GLU A 910 -43.60 -25.91 41.45
C GLU A 910 -43.79 -25.16 40.09
N PHE A 911 -44.99 -25.35 39.51
CA PHE A 911 -45.67 -24.65 38.39
C PHE A 911 -45.72 -23.11 38.55
N ALA A 912 -46.08 -22.22 37.62
CA ALA A 912 -46.34 -22.14 36.18
C ALA A 912 -46.83 -20.70 35.91
N ASP A 913 -46.64 -20.17 34.70
CA ASP A 913 -47.58 -19.21 34.12
C ASP A 913 -47.80 -19.54 32.63
N MET A 914 -49.08 -19.79 32.33
CA MET A 914 -49.74 -20.39 31.15
C MET A 914 -50.02 -19.36 30.01
N PRO A 915 -50.77 -19.68 28.91
CA PRO A 915 -50.95 -20.92 28.13
C PRO A 915 -50.94 -20.70 26.58
N PRO A 916 -51.01 -21.78 25.78
CA PRO A 916 -51.32 -21.77 24.33
C PRO A 916 -52.82 -22.01 24.07
N LEU A 917 -53.31 -21.81 22.83
CA LEU A 917 -54.47 -22.55 22.29
C LEU A 917 -54.57 -22.47 20.76
N GLU A 918 -54.83 -23.63 20.16
CA GLU A 918 -54.99 -23.93 18.74
C GLU A 918 -56.42 -23.66 18.20
N SER A 919 -56.48 -23.40 16.89
CA SER A 919 -57.40 -23.97 15.87
C SER A 919 -58.78 -23.36 15.54
N VAL A 920 -59.05 -23.46 14.23
CA VAL A 920 -60.33 -23.65 13.50
C VAL A 920 -61.05 -22.44 12.88
N ASP A 921 -60.91 -22.38 11.55
CA ASP A 921 -61.89 -22.19 10.47
C ASP A 921 -62.83 -20.97 10.35
N ARG A 922 -62.77 -20.44 9.11
CA ARG A 922 -63.87 -20.16 8.16
C ARG A 922 -64.65 -18.85 8.19
N GLU A 923 -64.38 -18.12 7.08
CA GLU A 923 -65.33 -17.75 6.01
C GLU A 923 -66.12 -16.43 6.07
N GLU A 924 -66.16 -15.83 4.85
CA GLU A 924 -67.14 -14.89 4.28
C GLU A 924 -67.02 -13.39 4.59
N ASN A 925 -67.22 -12.44 3.66
CA ASN A 925 -67.19 -12.36 2.19
C ASN A 925 -67.47 -10.89 1.78
N GLU A 926 -67.39 -10.60 0.48
CA GLU A 926 -67.90 -9.43 -0.30
C GLU A 926 -66.91 -8.35 -0.78
N TYR A 927 -66.35 -8.45 -2.00
CA TYR A 927 -66.88 -8.32 -3.41
C TYR A 927 -66.73 -6.86 -3.91
N ALA A 928 -66.19 -6.50 -5.10
CA ALA A 928 -66.21 -7.03 -6.48
C ALA A 928 -65.03 -6.40 -7.31
N ASP A 929 -64.58 -6.78 -8.51
CA ASP A 929 -65.05 -7.71 -9.56
C ASP A 929 -63.90 -8.04 -10.57
N MET A 930 -64.00 -9.22 -11.18
CA MET A 930 -63.15 -9.87 -12.22
C MET A 930 -63.66 -9.53 -13.67
N PRO A 931 -63.35 -10.22 -14.82
CA PRO A 931 -62.55 -11.44 -15.13
C PRO A 931 -61.61 -11.31 -16.39
N GLY A 932 -60.80 -12.28 -16.86
CA GLY A 932 -60.56 -13.68 -16.46
C GLY A 932 -59.65 -14.49 -17.42
N SER A 933 -59.48 -15.77 -17.03
CA SER A 933 -59.16 -17.02 -17.79
C SER A 933 -57.78 -17.24 -18.47
N ILE A 934 -56.82 -17.87 -17.74
CA ILE A 934 -56.42 -19.33 -17.69
C ILE A 934 -56.76 -20.21 -18.93
N PRO A 935 -56.06 -21.33 -19.30
CA PRO A 935 -54.84 -21.98 -18.75
C PRO A 935 -53.73 -22.33 -19.79
N ALA A 936 -52.51 -22.57 -19.29
CA ALA A 936 -51.74 -23.83 -19.37
C ALA A 936 -50.28 -23.54 -19.05
#